data_AF-A0A952PZT4-F1
#
_entry.id   AF-A0A952PZT4-F1
#
_cell.length_a   1.000
_cell.length_b   1.000
_cell.length_c   1.000
_cell.angle_alpha   90.00
_cell.angle_beta   90.00
_cell.angle_gamma   90.00
#
_symmetry.space_group_name_H-M   'P 1'
#
loop_
_entity.id
_entity.type
_entity.pdbx_description
1 polymer ?
#
loop_
_entity_poly.entity_id
_entity_poly.type
_entity_poly.pdbx_seq_one_letter_code
_entity_poly.pdbx_strand_id
1 'polypeptide(L)'
;MTDTAINLINHLHLVFKTHLDLGFTDFAGNVLHRYLTDFIPHALSLARQLRESASPTRFVWTTGSWLIDTFLEQAESGARRDMEQAIEAGDIVWHALPFTTHTELMDASLFRFGLTISQRLDARFGRKTIAGKMTDVPGHTRGMLPLLAEAGVEFLHFGVNEASSVPDVPPLFRWLDEASGTSVIVAYSHSYGEETLVPALGTGLAFAFTGDNLGPPDAAMVQRYYDRLQARNPAAVITASTLDAFAAELRPIRDTLPVVTAEIGDTWIHGVGTDPAKVRQFRRLSAKRRSWIADGLLDASSPQAAAFCKHLLCVAEHTWGLDVKTHMTNFKDYSADDFAVARQADDAQKMERSWQEQRHYLDLAVEALAGTPRHADAAAVLAPLTPPTITGEVVSATQRFETPRFDIGFDPHTGAINYLRHRRSDRVWADADHPLALYRYETFSQADYDRYWAEYIRNKDRSDVVAWAQHDYMKTGLGDQGATNRLIPSELIELRRSETDTETRFDLLLGSRPDLVRDFGAPERLLLSVSCSHDRDKIIVELTWDSKPATRIPEAAWLSFSPVQLASGRWRFEKLGSWIDPLDVVRRGGRGLHAVNDRVRYLNDQAHLTLRTTDASLVAVGEPSLLRFPDALPDPRGGIHVNLFNNIWCTNFPQWIDGAAHFRFALTWN
;
A
#
# COMPACT_ATOMS: atom_id res chain seq x y z
N MET A 1 -11.70 -25.84 15.42
CA MET A 1 -12.49 -25.42 16.60
C MET A 1 -12.95 -26.65 17.36
N THR A 2 -13.01 -26.63 18.68
CA THR A 2 -13.54 -27.75 19.49
C THR A 2 -15.03 -27.55 19.74
N ASP A 3 -15.83 -28.63 19.72
CA ASP A 3 -17.27 -28.59 20.01
C ASP A 3 -17.61 -27.92 21.35
N THR A 4 -16.64 -27.90 22.27
CA THR A 4 -16.75 -27.27 23.59
C THR A 4 -16.88 -25.75 23.53
N ALA A 5 -16.21 -25.07 22.60
CA ALA A 5 -16.26 -23.62 22.50
C ALA A 5 -17.59 -23.12 21.94
N ILE A 6 -18.14 -23.83 20.96
CA ILE A 6 -19.44 -23.52 20.32
C ILE A 6 -20.57 -23.61 21.34
N ASN A 7 -20.56 -24.62 22.22
CA ASN A 7 -21.58 -24.81 23.25
C ASN A 7 -21.61 -23.71 24.33
N LEU A 8 -20.57 -22.85 24.39
CA LEU A 8 -20.52 -21.72 25.31
C LEU A 8 -21.09 -20.43 24.70
N ILE A 9 -21.40 -20.43 23.39
CA ILE A 9 -21.90 -19.25 22.68
C ILE A 9 -23.42 -19.20 22.79
N ASN A 10 -23.93 -18.14 23.41
CA ASN A 10 -25.36 -17.88 23.60
C ASN A 10 -25.86 -16.75 22.70
N HIS A 11 -24.97 -15.93 22.14
CA HIS A 11 -25.31 -14.85 21.21
C HIS A 11 -24.28 -14.73 20.09
N LEU A 12 -24.75 -14.51 18.85
CA LEU A 12 -23.90 -14.33 17.68
C LEU A 12 -24.33 -13.09 16.88
N HIS A 13 -23.40 -12.15 16.74
CA HIS A 13 -23.55 -10.95 15.91
C HIS A 13 -23.34 -11.31 14.45
N LEU A 14 -24.40 -11.25 13.63
CA LEU A 14 -24.31 -11.44 12.19
C LEU A 14 -24.20 -10.09 11.47
N VAL A 15 -23.05 -9.85 10.83
CA VAL A 15 -22.79 -8.64 10.04
C VAL A 15 -22.88 -8.97 8.55
N PHE A 16 -23.74 -8.28 7.81
CA PHE A 16 -23.82 -8.40 6.35
C PHE A 16 -22.89 -7.40 5.69
N LYS A 17 -22.03 -7.86 4.79
CA LYS A 17 -21.07 -7.00 4.08
C LYS A 17 -20.84 -7.48 2.66
N THR A 18 -20.59 -6.51 1.78
CA THR A 18 -20.04 -6.74 0.44
C THR A 18 -18.61 -6.19 0.43
N HIS A 19 -17.68 -6.93 -0.16
CA HIS A 19 -16.31 -6.46 -0.34
C HIS A 19 -16.28 -5.50 -1.54
N LEU A 20 -15.77 -4.30 -1.31
CA LEU A 20 -15.67 -3.24 -2.32
C LEU A 20 -14.23 -3.19 -2.80
N ASP A 21 -14.05 -3.50 -4.07
CA ASP A 21 -12.84 -3.23 -4.83
C ASP A 21 -13.17 -2.11 -5.82
N LEU A 22 -12.47 -0.97 -5.76
CA LEU A 22 -12.62 0.07 -6.77
C LEU A 22 -11.88 -0.34 -8.04
N GLY A 23 -12.44 -1.31 -8.76
CA GLY A 23 -11.82 -1.98 -9.90
C GLY A 23 -12.02 -3.50 -9.82
N PHE A 24 -10.97 -4.26 -10.10
CA PHE A 24 -10.88 -5.71 -9.98
C PHE A 24 -11.86 -6.46 -10.89
N THR A 25 -13.15 -6.51 -10.55
CA THR A 25 -14.19 -7.21 -11.32
C THR A 25 -14.62 -6.49 -12.59
N ASP A 26 -14.49 -5.16 -12.63
CA ASP A 26 -14.73 -4.31 -13.80
C ASP A 26 -13.96 -2.97 -13.61
N PHE A 27 -14.07 -2.04 -14.55
CA PHE A 27 -13.58 -0.67 -14.40
C PHE A 27 -14.12 -0.04 -13.11
N ALA A 28 -13.29 0.72 -12.40
CA ALA A 28 -13.63 1.32 -11.11
C ALA A 28 -14.87 2.22 -11.19
N GLY A 29 -15.02 2.98 -12.28
CA GLY A 29 -16.20 3.79 -12.55
C GLY A 29 -17.47 2.95 -12.75
N ASN A 30 -17.37 1.81 -13.44
CA ASN A 30 -18.50 0.88 -13.63
C ASN A 30 -18.91 0.23 -12.31
N VAL A 31 -17.93 -0.20 -11.51
CA VAL A 31 -18.18 -0.77 -10.18
C VAL A 31 -18.90 0.25 -9.31
N LEU A 32 -18.36 1.47 -9.20
CA LEU A 32 -18.99 2.54 -8.41
C LEU A 32 -20.40 2.83 -8.92
N HIS A 33 -20.57 2.98 -10.24
CA HIS A 33 -21.88 3.21 -10.84
C HIS A 33 -22.88 2.13 -10.43
N ARG A 34 -22.50 0.85 -10.52
CA ARG A 34 -23.35 -0.28 -10.12
C ARG A 34 -23.68 -0.28 -8.64
N TYR A 35 -22.74 0.09 -7.77
CA TYR A 35 -23.06 0.27 -6.35
C TYR A 35 -24.13 1.34 -6.14
N LEU A 36 -24.02 2.48 -6.82
CA LEU A 36 -24.95 3.60 -6.66
C LEU A 36 -26.32 3.35 -7.29
N THR A 37 -26.39 2.63 -8.42
CA THR A 37 -27.64 2.49 -9.19
C THR A 37 -28.37 1.16 -9.01
N ASP A 38 -27.68 0.11 -8.56
CA ASP A 38 -28.23 -1.25 -8.40
C ASP A 38 -28.11 -1.73 -6.95
N PHE A 39 -26.88 -1.86 -6.45
CA PHE A 39 -26.63 -2.56 -5.18
C PHE A 39 -27.17 -1.83 -3.96
N ILE A 40 -26.96 -0.51 -3.85
CA ILE A 40 -27.49 0.27 -2.74
C ILE A 40 -29.03 0.28 -2.77
N PRO A 41 -29.71 0.63 -3.88
CA PRO A 41 -31.17 0.52 -3.96
C PRO A 41 -31.72 -0.86 -3.60
N HIS A 42 -31.07 -1.95 -4.03
CA HIS A 42 -31.47 -3.30 -3.65
C HIS A 42 -31.29 -3.55 -2.14
N ALA A 43 -30.17 -3.12 -1.55
CA ALA A 43 -29.93 -3.26 -0.11
C ALA A 43 -30.99 -2.51 0.72
N LEU A 44 -31.36 -1.28 0.31
CA LEU A 44 -32.40 -0.48 0.94
C LEU A 44 -33.77 -1.20 0.88
N SER A 45 -34.13 -1.72 -0.31
CA SER A 45 -35.39 -2.43 -0.50
C SER A 45 -35.46 -3.72 0.33
N LEU A 46 -34.38 -4.51 0.32
CA LEU A 46 -34.30 -5.76 1.06
C LEU A 46 -34.34 -5.54 2.58
N ALA A 47 -33.61 -4.56 3.09
CA ALA A 47 -33.59 -4.26 4.52
C ALA A 47 -34.98 -3.85 5.00
N ARG A 48 -35.66 -2.95 4.26
CA ARG A 48 -37.05 -2.57 4.52
C ARG A 48 -37.99 -3.77 4.48
N GLN A 49 -37.92 -4.58 3.42
CA GLN A 49 -38.77 -5.76 3.25
C GLN A 49 -38.64 -6.71 4.46
N LEU A 50 -37.42 -7.04 4.87
CA LEU A 50 -37.19 -7.94 6.00
C LEU A 50 -37.59 -7.29 7.32
N ARG A 51 -37.39 -5.97 7.48
CA ARG A 51 -37.79 -5.24 8.68
C ARG A 51 -39.31 -5.23 8.88
N GLU A 52 -40.06 -5.06 7.80
CA GLU A 52 -41.53 -4.99 7.80
C GLU A 52 -42.19 -6.37 7.74
N SER A 53 -41.41 -7.42 7.49
CA SER A 53 -41.91 -8.79 7.52
C SER A 53 -42.19 -9.26 8.95
N ALA A 54 -43.04 -10.30 9.07
CA ALA A 54 -43.26 -11.01 10.33
C ALA A 54 -42.08 -11.92 10.73
N SER A 55 -41.04 -12.03 9.89
CA SER A 55 -39.87 -12.86 10.17
C SER A 55 -38.98 -12.22 11.25
N PRO A 56 -38.38 -13.02 12.15
CA PRO A 56 -37.32 -12.53 13.04
C PRO A 56 -36.03 -12.19 12.27
N THR A 57 -35.89 -12.68 11.04
CA THR A 57 -34.74 -12.44 10.17
C THR A 57 -34.64 -10.97 9.80
N ARG A 58 -33.48 -10.36 10.09
CA ARG A 58 -33.15 -8.98 9.75
C ARG A 58 -31.93 -8.92 8.83
N PHE A 59 -31.84 -7.87 8.04
CA PHE A 59 -30.70 -7.56 7.19
C PHE A 59 -30.23 -6.15 7.51
N VAL A 60 -29.03 -6.05 8.09
CA VAL A 60 -28.35 -4.79 8.39
C VAL A 60 -27.08 -4.74 7.57
N TRP A 61 -27.03 -3.89 6.55
CA TRP A 61 -25.92 -3.86 5.61
C TRP A 61 -24.81 -2.92 6.09
N THR A 62 -23.60 -3.46 6.19
CA THR A 62 -22.41 -2.75 6.66
C THR A 62 -21.43 -2.53 5.51
N THR A 63 -21.04 -1.28 5.27
CA THR A 63 -20.00 -0.92 4.28
C THR A 63 -18.96 0.01 4.89
N GLY A 64 -17.92 0.35 4.12
CA GLY A 64 -16.99 1.40 4.51
C GLY A 64 -17.63 2.79 4.38
N SER A 65 -17.18 3.74 5.20
CA SER A 65 -17.82 5.06 5.31
C SER A 65 -17.82 5.87 4.01
N TRP A 66 -16.83 5.67 3.14
CA TRP A 66 -16.71 6.39 1.87
C TRP A 66 -17.87 6.12 0.91
N LEU A 67 -18.34 4.87 0.84
CA LEU A 67 -19.40 4.49 -0.08
C LEU A 67 -20.75 5.13 0.30
N ILE A 68 -21.05 5.18 1.61
CA ILE A 68 -22.26 5.85 2.12
C ILE A 68 -22.19 7.36 1.89
N ASP A 69 -21.05 7.98 2.20
CA ASP A 69 -20.82 9.41 2.00
C ASP A 69 -20.97 9.79 0.51
N THR A 70 -20.37 9.00 -0.38
CA THR A 70 -20.44 9.20 -1.83
C THR A 70 -21.87 9.04 -2.37
N PHE A 71 -22.62 8.03 -1.90
CA PHE A 71 -24.02 7.89 -2.28
C PHE A 71 -24.86 9.09 -1.82
N LEU A 72 -24.71 9.53 -0.58
CA LEU A 72 -25.46 10.68 -0.06
C LEU A 72 -25.14 11.99 -0.79
N GLU A 73 -23.93 12.14 -1.34
CA GLU A 73 -23.54 13.30 -2.14
C GLU A 73 -24.10 13.25 -3.56
N GLN A 74 -24.04 12.09 -4.21
CA GLN A 74 -24.33 11.96 -5.65
C GLN A 74 -25.78 11.55 -5.95
N ALA A 75 -26.47 10.88 -5.00
CA ALA A 75 -27.82 10.41 -5.22
C ALA A 75 -28.81 11.57 -5.42
N GLU A 76 -29.79 11.36 -6.30
CA GLU A 76 -30.94 12.23 -6.47
C GLU A 76 -31.75 12.35 -5.16
N SER A 77 -32.54 13.42 -5.04
CA SER A 77 -33.27 13.73 -3.80
C SER A 77 -34.17 12.60 -3.27
N GLY A 78 -34.76 11.78 -4.15
CA GLY A 78 -35.56 10.62 -3.76
C GLY A 78 -34.70 9.53 -3.12
N ALA A 79 -33.74 9.01 -3.87
CA ALA A 79 -32.83 7.95 -3.42
C ALA A 79 -32.01 8.36 -2.18
N ARG A 80 -31.62 9.64 -2.07
CA ARG A 80 -30.96 10.19 -0.88
C ARG A 80 -31.85 10.10 0.36
N ARG A 81 -33.13 10.48 0.25
CA ARG A 81 -34.09 10.36 1.37
C ARG A 81 -34.32 8.91 1.77
N ASP A 82 -34.38 8.00 0.81
CA ASP A 82 -34.54 6.57 1.10
C ASP A 82 -33.33 6.03 1.90
N MET A 83 -32.11 6.45 1.54
CA MET A 83 -30.91 6.13 2.32
C MET A 83 -30.95 6.76 3.72
N GLU A 84 -31.31 8.04 3.85
CA GLU A 84 -31.43 8.70 5.15
C GLU A 84 -32.43 7.98 6.07
N GLN A 85 -33.60 7.60 5.56
CA GLN A 85 -34.61 6.84 6.32
C GLN A 85 -34.10 5.46 6.72
N ALA A 86 -33.39 4.75 5.83
CA ALA A 86 -32.82 3.45 6.13
C ALA A 86 -31.71 3.54 7.19
N ILE A 87 -30.90 4.60 7.16
CA ILE A 87 -29.93 4.91 8.21
C ILE A 87 -30.68 5.18 9.54
N GLU A 88 -31.69 6.04 9.57
CA GLU A 88 -32.46 6.32 10.79
C GLU A 88 -33.13 5.05 11.35
N ALA A 89 -33.58 4.14 10.49
CA ALA A 89 -34.19 2.88 10.87
C ALA A 89 -33.19 1.79 11.32
N GLY A 90 -31.88 2.00 11.14
CA GLY A 90 -30.84 1.03 11.52
C GLY A 90 -30.55 -0.04 10.45
N ASP A 91 -31.11 0.08 9.26
CA ASP A 91 -30.94 -0.88 8.15
C ASP A 91 -29.55 -0.79 7.50
N ILE A 92 -29.00 0.43 7.45
CA ILE A 92 -27.71 0.72 6.82
C ILE A 92 -26.76 1.29 7.86
N VAL A 93 -25.55 0.74 7.91
CA VAL A 93 -24.49 1.16 8.82
C VAL A 93 -23.15 1.22 8.09
N TRP A 94 -22.26 2.05 8.60
CA TRP A 94 -20.88 2.17 8.14
C TRP A 94 -19.92 1.77 9.27
N HIS A 95 -18.69 1.45 8.91
CA HIS A 95 -17.59 1.33 9.86
C HIS A 95 -16.60 2.50 9.70
N ALA A 96 -15.67 2.65 10.64
CA ALA A 96 -14.81 3.83 10.77
C ALA A 96 -13.94 4.10 9.54
N LEU A 97 -13.49 3.03 8.87
CA LEU A 97 -12.61 3.12 7.71
C LEU A 97 -13.40 3.33 6.39
N PRO A 98 -12.86 4.09 5.42
CA PRO A 98 -13.53 4.36 4.15
C PRO A 98 -13.73 3.11 3.28
N PHE A 99 -12.71 2.25 3.23
CA PHE A 99 -12.61 0.98 2.50
C PHE A 99 -11.29 0.28 2.92
N THR A 100 -10.96 -0.87 2.33
CA THR A 100 -9.64 -1.51 2.51
C THR A 100 -8.55 -0.67 1.81
N THR A 101 -7.41 -0.48 2.48
CA THR A 101 -6.29 0.30 1.94
C THR A 101 -4.94 -0.34 2.18
N HIS A 102 -3.98 -0.02 1.32
CA HIS A 102 -2.56 -0.17 1.64
C HIS A 102 -2.14 0.91 2.64
N THR A 103 -2.37 0.65 3.93
CA THR A 103 -2.17 1.65 5.00
C THR A 103 -0.78 2.28 5.03
N GLU A 104 0.26 1.54 4.64
CA GLU A 104 1.64 2.02 4.60
C GLU A 104 1.90 3.09 3.52
N LEU A 105 1.03 3.17 2.51
CA LEU A 105 1.16 4.12 1.41
C LEU A 105 0.68 5.54 1.80
N MET A 106 -0.23 5.66 2.77
CA MET A 106 -0.80 6.94 3.18
C MET A 106 0.04 7.65 4.22
N ASP A 107 0.07 8.98 4.17
CA ASP A 107 0.55 9.81 5.29
C ASP A 107 -0.53 10.00 6.37
N ALA A 108 -0.11 10.37 7.59
CA ALA A 108 -1.00 10.51 8.75
C ALA A 108 -2.19 11.44 8.52
N SER A 109 -2.02 12.52 7.75
CA SER A 109 -3.09 13.49 7.51
C SER A 109 -4.16 12.95 6.56
N LEU A 110 -3.78 12.15 5.56
CA LEU A 110 -4.73 11.50 4.65
C LEU A 110 -5.52 10.40 5.38
N PHE A 111 -4.84 9.57 6.18
CA PHE A 111 -5.50 8.55 6.98
C PHE A 111 -6.50 9.17 7.97
N ARG A 112 -6.09 10.24 8.66
CA ARG A 112 -6.98 11.01 9.55
C ARG A 112 -8.18 11.55 8.78
N PHE A 113 -7.99 12.12 7.58
CA PHE A 113 -9.10 12.57 6.75
C PHE A 113 -10.08 11.43 6.43
N GLY A 114 -9.59 10.23 6.12
CA GLY A 114 -10.42 9.05 5.90
C GLY A 114 -11.33 8.72 7.09
N LEU A 115 -10.81 8.82 8.33
CA LEU A 115 -11.60 8.65 9.55
C LEU A 115 -12.63 9.76 9.76
N THR A 116 -12.35 10.99 9.29
CA THR A 116 -13.34 12.08 9.39
C THR A 116 -14.61 11.81 8.58
N ILE A 117 -14.56 10.94 7.56
CA ILE A 117 -15.74 10.59 6.77
C ILE A 117 -16.79 9.93 7.67
N SER A 118 -16.42 8.92 8.46
CA SER A 118 -17.34 8.28 9.40
C SER A 118 -17.79 9.24 10.49
N GLN A 119 -16.89 10.10 11.01
CA GLN A 119 -17.23 11.08 12.04
C GLN A 119 -18.25 12.12 11.57
N ARG A 120 -18.18 12.55 10.30
CA ARG A 120 -19.18 13.45 9.71
C ARG A 120 -20.53 12.76 9.55
N LEU A 121 -20.55 11.50 9.13
CA LEU A 121 -21.78 10.70 9.08
C LEU A 121 -22.37 10.50 10.47
N ASP A 122 -21.54 10.16 11.46
CA ASP A 122 -21.92 10.03 12.86
C ASP A 122 -22.58 11.31 13.40
N ALA A 123 -21.94 12.46 13.17
CA ALA A 123 -22.48 13.76 13.57
C ALA A 123 -23.82 14.07 12.87
N ARG A 124 -23.95 13.74 11.58
CA ARG A 124 -25.18 13.97 10.80
C ARG A 124 -26.36 13.13 11.30
N PHE A 125 -26.11 11.88 11.69
CA PHE A 125 -27.16 10.90 12.02
C PHE A 125 -27.24 10.55 13.51
N GLY A 126 -26.53 11.26 14.38
CA GLY A 126 -26.57 11.05 15.83
C GLY A 126 -26.04 9.68 16.27
N ARG A 127 -25.02 9.16 15.57
CA ARG A 127 -24.41 7.85 15.81
C ARG A 127 -23.00 7.99 16.40
N LYS A 128 -22.42 6.85 16.82
CA LYS A 128 -21.02 6.75 17.23
C LYS A 128 -20.41 5.45 16.71
N THR A 129 -19.49 5.58 15.77
CA THR A 129 -18.72 4.47 15.21
C THR A 129 -17.45 4.26 16.02
N ILE A 130 -17.23 3.03 16.50
CA ILE A 130 -16.04 2.63 17.28
C ILE A 130 -15.31 1.43 16.67
N ALA A 131 -15.79 0.89 15.55
CA ALA A 131 -15.21 -0.28 14.92
C ALA A 131 -14.86 -0.03 13.45
N GLY A 132 -13.81 -0.71 12.97
CA GLY A 132 -13.37 -0.72 11.57
C GLY A 132 -13.19 -2.14 11.04
N LYS A 133 -13.17 -2.28 9.72
CA LYS A 133 -12.82 -3.54 9.06
C LYS A 133 -11.98 -3.29 7.82
N MET A 134 -10.96 -4.11 7.63
CA MET A 134 -10.25 -4.27 6.37
C MET A 134 -10.23 -5.75 6.00
N THR A 135 -10.32 -6.01 4.71
CA THR A 135 -10.36 -7.35 4.13
C THR A 135 -9.37 -7.42 2.99
N ASP A 136 -8.81 -8.60 2.74
CA ASP A 136 -7.88 -8.96 1.68
C ASP A 136 -6.42 -8.63 1.96
N VAL A 137 -6.12 -7.35 2.25
CA VAL A 137 -4.76 -6.90 2.61
C VAL A 137 -4.28 -7.64 3.88
N PRO A 138 -3.20 -8.47 3.82
CA PRO A 138 -2.84 -9.35 4.94
C PRO A 138 -2.21 -8.63 6.14
N GLY A 139 -1.80 -7.39 6.01
CA GLY A 139 -1.16 -6.70 7.11
C GLY A 139 -1.20 -5.20 6.98
N HIS A 140 -1.05 -4.53 8.12
CA HIS A 140 -1.15 -3.09 8.23
C HIS A 140 -0.05 -2.57 9.14
N THR A 141 0.25 -1.27 9.03
CA THR A 141 1.22 -0.64 9.92
C THR A 141 0.62 -0.33 11.29
N ARG A 142 1.37 -0.54 12.38
CA ARG A 142 0.98 -0.14 13.73
C ARG A 142 0.87 1.38 13.85
N GLY A 143 1.50 2.13 12.94
CA GLY A 143 1.45 3.60 12.91
C GLY A 143 0.03 4.17 12.80
N MET A 144 -0.99 3.37 12.45
CA MET A 144 -2.38 3.81 12.47
C MET A 144 -3.02 3.82 13.87
N LEU A 145 -2.48 3.10 14.85
CA LEU A 145 -3.10 2.95 16.17
C LEU A 145 -3.35 4.29 16.89
N PRO A 146 -2.39 5.25 16.90
CA PRO A 146 -2.64 6.57 17.49
C PRO A 146 -3.78 7.32 16.78
N LEU A 147 -3.88 7.20 15.45
CA LEU A 147 -4.88 7.88 14.64
C LEU A 147 -6.28 7.27 14.84
N LEU A 148 -6.35 5.95 14.97
CA LEU A 148 -7.59 5.24 15.30
C LEU A 148 -8.09 5.61 16.70
N ALA A 149 -7.19 5.62 17.68
CA ALA A 149 -7.52 6.02 19.05
C ALA A 149 -7.98 7.48 19.12
N GLU A 150 -7.31 8.39 18.41
CA GLU A 150 -7.72 9.80 18.25
C GLU A 150 -9.17 9.90 17.71
N ALA A 151 -9.54 9.03 16.76
CA ALA A 151 -10.87 8.98 16.18
C ALA A 151 -11.91 8.23 17.04
N GLY A 152 -11.51 7.65 18.18
CA GLY A 152 -12.40 6.89 19.06
C GLY A 152 -12.68 5.44 18.60
N VAL A 153 -11.85 4.90 17.70
CA VAL A 153 -11.95 3.50 17.25
C VAL A 153 -11.32 2.58 18.29
N GLU A 154 -12.09 1.59 18.74
CA GLU A 154 -11.72 0.64 19.79
C GLU A 154 -11.50 -0.78 19.24
N PHE A 155 -12.03 -1.09 18.05
CA PHE A 155 -11.98 -2.42 17.45
C PHE A 155 -11.66 -2.42 15.95
N LEU A 156 -10.88 -3.40 15.51
CA LEU A 156 -10.67 -3.72 14.10
C LEU A 156 -10.93 -5.20 13.83
N HIS A 157 -11.54 -5.48 12.69
CA HIS A 157 -11.52 -6.81 12.09
C HIS A 157 -10.61 -6.83 10.87
N PHE A 158 -9.68 -7.78 10.79
CA PHE A 158 -8.94 -8.14 9.58
C PHE A 158 -9.35 -9.50 9.06
N GLY A 159 -9.49 -9.61 7.74
CA GLY A 159 -9.70 -10.90 7.08
C GLY A 159 -8.86 -10.99 5.82
N VAL A 160 -8.22 -12.12 5.58
CA VAL A 160 -7.31 -12.32 4.44
C VAL A 160 -7.89 -13.35 3.48
N ASN A 161 -7.58 -13.26 2.18
CA ASN A 161 -8.01 -14.26 1.19
C ASN A 161 -7.42 -15.64 1.47
N GLU A 162 -7.95 -16.65 0.79
CA GLU A 162 -7.63 -18.06 1.01
C GLU A 162 -6.21 -18.48 0.59
N ALA A 163 -5.50 -17.66 -0.21
CA ALA A 163 -4.16 -18.00 -0.71
C ALA A 163 -3.03 -17.32 0.07
N SER A 164 -3.23 -16.09 0.54
CA SER A 164 -2.19 -15.32 1.22
C SER A 164 -1.85 -15.89 2.59
N SER A 165 -0.56 -15.81 2.96
CA SER A 165 -0.09 -16.15 4.30
C SER A 165 -0.74 -15.27 5.37
N VAL A 166 -1.03 -15.90 6.51
CA VAL A 166 -1.63 -15.24 7.68
C VAL A 166 -0.50 -14.86 8.67
N PRO A 167 -0.43 -13.60 9.12
CA PRO A 167 0.48 -13.19 10.18
C PRO A 167 0.30 -14.03 11.45
N ASP A 168 1.40 -14.30 12.14
CA ASP A 168 1.40 -15.09 13.38
C ASP A 168 0.97 -14.23 14.57
N VAL A 169 -0.33 -14.02 14.70
CA VAL A 169 -0.97 -13.28 15.78
C VAL A 169 -2.10 -14.10 16.40
N PRO A 170 -2.48 -13.86 17.66
CA PRO A 170 -3.66 -14.49 18.24
C PRO A 170 -4.93 -14.10 17.45
N PRO A 171 -5.98 -14.95 17.40
CA PRO A 171 -7.22 -14.61 16.69
C PRO A 171 -7.95 -13.37 17.25
N LEU A 172 -7.80 -13.10 18.55
CA LEU A 172 -8.31 -11.91 19.23
C LEU A 172 -7.24 -11.39 20.19
N PHE A 173 -6.81 -10.14 20.03
CA PHE A 173 -5.72 -9.55 20.80
C PHE A 173 -5.86 -8.04 20.94
N ARG A 174 -5.09 -7.45 21.85
CA ARG A 174 -4.90 -6.00 21.97
C ARG A 174 -3.62 -5.60 21.25
N TRP A 175 -3.75 -4.87 20.15
CA TRP A 175 -2.60 -4.32 19.42
C TRP A 175 -2.21 -2.99 20.05
N LEU A 176 -0.99 -2.91 20.59
CA LEU A 176 -0.49 -1.78 21.38
C LEU A 176 0.68 -1.12 20.64
N ASP A 177 0.56 0.18 20.40
CA ASP A 177 1.71 1.02 20.05
C ASP A 177 2.36 1.52 21.35
N GLU A 178 3.53 0.98 21.69
CA GLU A 178 4.22 1.31 22.94
C GLU A 178 4.68 2.78 22.98
N ALA A 179 4.97 3.38 21.82
CA ALA A 179 5.45 4.76 21.74
C ALA A 179 4.38 5.79 22.16
N SER A 180 3.13 5.59 21.73
CA SER A 180 2.00 6.45 22.10
C SER A 180 1.20 5.94 23.31
N GLY A 181 1.33 4.67 23.68
CA GLY A 181 0.50 4.00 24.68
C GLY A 181 -0.93 3.71 24.21
N THR A 182 -1.23 3.92 22.92
CA THR A 182 -2.56 3.67 22.35
C THR A 182 -2.72 2.22 21.91
N SER A 183 -3.93 1.68 22.04
CA SER A 183 -4.21 0.29 21.65
C SER A 183 -5.62 0.09 21.15
N VAL A 184 -5.77 -0.85 20.22
CA VAL A 184 -7.05 -1.26 19.63
C VAL A 184 -7.20 -2.78 19.77
N ILE A 185 -8.43 -3.26 20.00
CA ILE A 185 -8.71 -4.71 19.96
C ILE A 185 -8.80 -5.16 18.50
N VAL A 186 -8.11 -6.23 18.15
CA VAL A 186 -8.09 -6.77 16.78
C VAL A 186 -8.62 -8.19 16.80
N ALA A 187 -9.62 -8.45 15.97
CA ALA A 187 -9.97 -9.80 15.53
C ALA A 187 -9.31 -10.07 14.18
N TYR A 188 -8.50 -11.12 14.09
CA TYR A 188 -7.82 -11.51 12.85
C TYR A 188 -8.37 -12.85 12.36
N SER A 189 -8.93 -12.85 11.15
CA SER A 189 -9.58 -13.99 10.53
C SER A 189 -8.70 -14.63 9.44
N HIS A 190 -8.73 -15.97 9.34
CA HIS A 190 -8.06 -16.71 8.27
C HIS A 190 -8.92 -16.81 7.00
N SER A 191 -9.96 -15.99 6.87
CA SER A 191 -10.71 -15.76 5.63
C SER A 191 -11.28 -14.35 5.68
N TYR A 192 -12.11 -13.95 4.73
CA TYR A 192 -12.73 -12.61 4.76
C TYR A 192 -13.61 -12.37 6.00
N GLY A 193 -14.13 -13.42 6.64
CA GLY A 193 -15.01 -13.31 7.81
C GLY A 193 -15.32 -14.62 8.51
N GLU A 194 -14.29 -15.42 8.78
CA GLU A 194 -14.39 -16.57 9.68
C GLU A 194 -15.00 -16.14 11.02
N GLU A 195 -15.82 -17.01 11.61
CA GLU A 195 -16.50 -16.75 12.89
C GLU A 195 -15.46 -16.48 13.99
N THR A 196 -15.57 -15.34 14.67
CA THR A 196 -14.75 -14.98 15.83
C THR A 196 -15.56 -15.23 17.09
N LEU A 197 -15.31 -16.35 17.77
CA LEU A 197 -16.03 -16.74 18.98
C LEU A 197 -15.29 -16.26 20.23
N VAL A 198 -16.04 -15.78 21.23
CA VAL A 198 -15.50 -15.26 22.50
C VAL A 198 -16.18 -15.97 23.68
N PRO A 199 -15.79 -17.23 24.00
CA PRO A 199 -16.46 -18.03 25.04
C PRO A 199 -16.50 -17.38 26.42
N ALA A 200 -15.49 -16.56 26.77
CA ALA A 200 -15.43 -15.83 28.04
C ALA A 200 -16.62 -14.86 28.25
N LEU A 201 -17.27 -14.45 27.16
CA LEU A 201 -18.44 -13.57 27.16
C LEU A 201 -19.70 -14.28 26.63
N GLY A 202 -19.58 -15.51 26.15
CA GLY A 202 -20.66 -16.23 25.47
C GLY A 202 -21.13 -15.59 24.16
N THR A 203 -20.34 -14.69 23.57
CA THR A 203 -20.68 -13.95 22.34
C THR A 203 -19.77 -14.34 21.18
N GLY A 204 -20.11 -13.94 19.97
CA GLY A 204 -19.25 -14.09 18.80
C GLY A 204 -19.65 -13.17 17.64
N LEU A 205 -18.75 -13.04 16.67
CA LEU A 205 -18.95 -12.28 15.45
C LEU A 205 -18.92 -13.21 14.23
N ALA A 206 -19.92 -13.11 13.38
CA ALA A 206 -20.01 -13.82 12.11
C ALA A 206 -20.29 -12.84 10.97
N PHE A 207 -19.85 -13.19 9.76
CA PHE A 207 -20.11 -12.41 8.56
C PHE A 207 -20.91 -13.18 7.53
N ALA A 208 -21.80 -12.47 6.85
CA ALA A 208 -22.43 -12.90 5.61
C ALA A 208 -21.85 -12.09 4.44
N PHE A 209 -21.06 -12.76 3.59
CA PHE A 209 -20.38 -12.18 2.44
C PHE A 209 -20.95 -12.71 1.13
N THR A 210 -21.28 -11.81 0.21
CA THR A 210 -21.66 -12.18 -1.16
C THR A 210 -20.46 -12.37 -2.09
N GLY A 211 -19.31 -11.74 -1.77
CA GLY A 211 -18.08 -11.78 -2.56
C GLY A 211 -17.69 -10.38 -3.07
N ASP A 212 -16.69 -10.35 -3.95
CA ASP A 212 -16.11 -9.11 -4.49
C ASP A 212 -17.09 -8.49 -5.49
N ASN A 213 -17.57 -7.28 -5.18
CA ASN A 213 -18.48 -6.51 -6.04
C ASN A 213 -19.74 -7.26 -6.53
N LEU A 214 -20.25 -8.24 -5.76
CA LEU A 214 -21.45 -9.01 -6.10
C LEU A 214 -22.77 -8.42 -5.56
N GLY A 215 -22.71 -7.26 -4.89
CA GLY A 215 -23.88 -6.59 -4.32
C GLY A 215 -24.46 -7.29 -3.08
N PRO A 216 -25.61 -6.83 -2.55
CA PRO A 216 -26.28 -7.46 -1.42
C PRO A 216 -26.93 -8.81 -1.81
N PRO A 217 -27.12 -9.73 -0.84
CA PRO A 217 -27.83 -10.99 -1.07
C PRO A 217 -29.32 -10.78 -1.37
N ASP A 218 -30.05 -11.80 -1.80
CA ASP A 218 -31.52 -11.80 -1.77
C ASP A 218 -32.07 -12.30 -0.41
N ALA A 219 -33.38 -12.14 -0.18
CA ALA A 219 -34.01 -12.55 1.08
C ALA A 219 -33.85 -14.05 1.39
N ALA A 220 -33.85 -14.91 0.37
CA ALA A 220 -33.67 -16.35 0.54
C ALA A 220 -32.23 -16.67 0.97
N MET A 221 -31.24 -15.97 0.42
CA MET A 221 -29.84 -16.07 0.80
C MET A 221 -29.61 -15.54 2.21
N VAL A 222 -30.25 -14.43 2.59
CA VAL A 222 -30.24 -13.94 3.98
C VAL A 222 -30.72 -15.04 4.92
N GLN A 223 -31.87 -15.67 4.65
CA GLN A 223 -32.38 -16.77 5.48
C GLN A 223 -31.38 -17.94 5.54
N ARG A 224 -30.78 -18.32 4.41
CA ARG A 224 -29.76 -19.39 4.38
C ARG A 224 -28.53 -19.08 5.25
N TYR A 225 -28.15 -17.81 5.41
CA TYR A 225 -27.08 -17.44 6.33
C TYR A 225 -27.47 -17.70 7.78
N TYR A 226 -28.68 -17.27 8.19
CA TYR A 226 -29.19 -17.55 9.52
C TYR A 226 -29.28 -19.05 9.79
N ASP A 227 -29.87 -19.82 8.87
CA ASP A 227 -30.05 -21.27 9.04
C ASP A 227 -28.70 -21.98 9.17
N ARG A 228 -27.69 -21.60 8.36
CA ARG A 228 -26.35 -22.16 8.41
C ARG A 228 -25.66 -21.87 9.74
N LEU A 229 -25.75 -20.63 10.22
CA LEU A 229 -25.16 -20.23 11.49
C LEU A 229 -25.88 -20.91 12.66
N GLN A 230 -27.20 -21.05 12.60
CA GLN A 230 -28.00 -21.71 13.63
C GLN A 230 -27.67 -23.20 13.72
N ALA A 231 -27.47 -23.86 12.58
CA ALA A 231 -27.07 -25.26 12.53
C ALA A 231 -25.67 -25.49 13.15
N ARG A 232 -24.75 -24.52 13.00
CA ARG A 232 -23.40 -24.58 13.59
C ARG A 232 -23.37 -24.18 15.05
N ASN A 233 -24.24 -23.27 15.46
CA ASN A 233 -24.31 -22.69 16.80
C ASN A 233 -25.72 -22.88 17.39
N PRO A 234 -26.15 -24.11 17.70
CA PRO A 234 -27.55 -24.43 18.04
C PRO A 234 -28.04 -23.78 19.33
N ALA A 235 -27.14 -23.43 20.25
CA ALA A 235 -27.45 -22.74 21.50
C ALA A 235 -27.47 -21.21 21.39
N ALA A 236 -26.97 -20.65 20.29
CA ALA A 236 -26.83 -19.22 20.12
C ALA A 236 -28.11 -18.58 19.55
N VAL A 237 -28.46 -17.41 20.08
CA VAL A 237 -29.38 -16.48 19.42
C VAL A 237 -28.59 -15.72 18.36
N ILE A 238 -29.04 -15.77 17.11
CA ILE A 238 -28.37 -15.07 16.01
C ILE A 238 -29.14 -13.79 15.69
N THR A 239 -28.45 -12.65 15.72
CA THR A 239 -29.06 -11.35 15.46
C THR A 239 -28.28 -10.61 14.37
N ALA A 240 -28.98 -10.02 13.40
CA ALA A 240 -28.36 -8.98 12.56
C ALA A 240 -27.80 -7.88 13.48
N SER A 241 -26.54 -7.54 13.30
CA SER A 241 -25.83 -6.66 14.21
C SER A 241 -24.80 -5.81 13.47
N THR A 242 -24.00 -5.06 14.23
CA THR A 242 -22.97 -4.17 13.73
C THR A 242 -21.62 -4.51 14.35
N LEU A 243 -20.55 -4.06 13.71
CA LEU A 243 -19.21 -4.17 14.30
C LEU A 243 -19.09 -3.37 15.61
N ASP A 244 -19.79 -2.23 15.73
CA ASP A 244 -19.80 -1.41 16.94
C ASP A 244 -20.45 -2.14 18.12
N ALA A 245 -21.55 -2.86 17.88
CA ALA A 245 -22.23 -3.63 18.90
C ALA A 245 -21.32 -4.72 19.47
N PHE A 246 -20.67 -5.49 18.60
CA PHE A 246 -19.69 -6.49 19.01
C PHE A 246 -18.49 -5.85 19.74
N ALA A 247 -17.94 -4.74 19.21
CA ALA A 247 -16.83 -4.03 19.83
C ALA A 247 -17.15 -3.56 21.27
N ALA A 248 -18.37 -3.08 21.50
CA ALA A 248 -18.81 -2.65 22.82
C ALA A 248 -18.84 -3.80 23.83
N GLU A 249 -19.21 -5.01 23.40
CA GLU A 249 -19.23 -6.22 24.25
C GLU A 249 -17.83 -6.68 24.67
N LEU A 250 -16.79 -6.37 23.90
CA LEU A 250 -15.41 -6.78 24.21
C LEU A 250 -14.74 -5.98 25.33
N ARG A 251 -15.29 -4.82 25.71
CA ARG A 251 -14.70 -3.91 26.70
C ARG A 251 -14.32 -4.59 28.04
N PRO A 252 -15.16 -5.47 28.64
CA PRO A 252 -14.84 -6.09 29.92
C PRO A 252 -13.62 -7.02 29.89
N ILE A 253 -13.27 -7.58 28.73
CA ILE A 253 -12.14 -8.51 28.59
C ILE A 253 -10.89 -7.85 28.00
N ARG A 254 -10.96 -6.58 27.60
CA ARG A 254 -9.88 -5.84 26.90
C ARG A 254 -8.50 -6.06 27.52
N ASP A 255 -8.40 -5.92 28.84
CA ASP A 255 -7.13 -5.99 29.56
C ASP A 255 -6.67 -7.42 29.87
N THR A 256 -7.50 -8.42 29.57
CA THR A 256 -7.19 -9.85 29.67
C THR A 256 -6.70 -10.45 28.35
N LEU A 257 -6.88 -9.74 27.23
CA LEU A 257 -6.47 -10.20 25.92
C LEU A 257 -4.93 -10.25 25.79
N PRO A 258 -4.40 -11.19 24.99
CA PRO A 258 -2.99 -11.16 24.59
C PRO A 258 -2.61 -9.80 24.01
N VAL A 259 -1.39 -9.34 24.29
CA VAL A 259 -0.87 -8.07 23.74
C VAL A 259 0.10 -8.36 22.61
N VAL A 260 -0.09 -7.69 21.48
CA VAL A 260 0.88 -7.65 20.37
C VAL A 260 1.40 -6.22 20.28
N THR A 261 2.72 -6.05 20.25
CA THR A 261 3.37 -4.72 20.12
C THR A 261 4.06 -4.53 18.78
N ALA A 262 4.43 -5.64 18.13
CA ALA A 262 5.11 -5.64 16.84
C ALA A 262 4.21 -5.13 15.70
N GLU A 263 4.86 -4.67 14.63
CA GLU A 263 4.23 -4.37 13.35
C GLU A 263 3.65 -5.66 12.73
N ILE A 264 2.47 -5.59 12.10
CA ILE A 264 1.99 -6.69 11.25
C ILE A 264 2.67 -6.60 9.88
N GLY A 265 2.61 -5.42 9.25
CA GLY A 265 3.29 -5.11 8.00
C GLY A 265 2.58 -5.70 6.79
N ASP A 266 2.37 -4.89 5.76
CA ASP A 266 1.63 -5.30 4.57
C ASP A 266 2.49 -6.16 3.64
N THR A 267 2.10 -7.42 3.44
CA THR A 267 2.83 -8.36 2.56
C THR A 267 2.54 -8.13 1.07
N TRP A 268 1.45 -7.45 0.74
CA TRP A 268 1.08 -7.08 -0.63
C TRP A 268 1.69 -5.75 -1.06
N ILE A 269 2.36 -5.03 -0.15
CA ILE A 269 2.79 -3.65 -0.37
C ILE A 269 3.67 -3.46 -1.60
N HIS A 270 4.41 -4.48 -2.02
CA HIS A 270 5.27 -4.39 -3.21
C HIS A 270 4.51 -4.07 -4.50
N GLY A 271 3.21 -4.36 -4.56
CA GLY A 271 2.35 -3.97 -5.68
C GLY A 271 2.39 -2.46 -5.97
N VAL A 272 2.65 -1.61 -4.96
CA VAL A 272 2.73 -0.16 -5.20
C VAL A 272 3.92 0.22 -6.11
N GLY A 273 4.95 -0.62 -6.18
CA GLY A 273 6.10 -0.40 -7.06
C GLY A 273 5.80 -0.65 -8.54
N THR A 274 4.62 -1.15 -8.90
CA THR A 274 4.25 -1.40 -10.29
C THR A 274 3.78 -0.16 -11.05
N ASP A 275 3.56 0.97 -10.36
CA ASP A 275 3.18 2.23 -10.98
C ASP A 275 3.98 3.42 -10.42
N PRO A 276 5.28 3.52 -10.76
CA PRO A 276 6.15 4.55 -10.21
C PRO A 276 5.66 5.96 -10.51
N ALA A 277 5.00 6.18 -11.65
CA ALA A 277 4.41 7.47 -12.00
C ALA A 277 3.24 7.84 -11.07
N LYS A 278 2.27 6.92 -10.88
CA LYS A 278 1.15 7.09 -9.95
C LYS A 278 1.64 7.36 -8.53
N VAL A 279 2.59 6.57 -8.03
CA VAL A 279 3.16 6.72 -6.68
C VAL A 279 3.88 8.05 -6.52
N ARG A 280 4.74 8.44 -7.45
CA ARG A 280 5.43 9.73 -7.43
C ARG A 280 4.45 10.89 -7.32
N GLN A 281 3.46 10.93 -8.21
CA GLN A 281 2.47 12.00 -8.27
C GLN A 281 1.64 12.05 -6.98
N PHE A 282 1.16 10.90 -6.51
CA PHE A 282 0.41 10.77 -5.26
C PHE A 282 1.19 11.31 -4.05
N ARG A 283 2.47 10.93 -3.92
CA ARG A 283 3.32 11.34 -2.80
C ARG A 283 3.63 12.83 -2.85
N ARG A 284 3.92 13.39 -4.02
CA ARG A 284 4.16 14.83 -4.20
C ARG A 284 2.91 15.67 -3.93
N LEU A 285 1.74 15.23 -4.39
CA LEU A 285 0.46 15.88 -4.08
C LEU A 285 0.16 15.80 -2.58
N SER A 286 0.38 14.65 -1.94
CA SER A 286 0.20 14.50 -0.49
C SER A 286 1.17 15.38 0.31
N ALA A 287 2.43 15.50 -0.11
CA ALA A 287 3.40 16.41 0.51
C ALA A 287 3.00 17.88 0.36
N LYS A 288 2.56 18.30 -0.83
CA LYS A 288 2.03 19.66 -1.07
C LYS A 288 0.82 19.94 -0.20
N ARG A 289 -0.14 19.02 -0.13
CA ARG A 289 -1.32 19.12 0.73
C ARG A 289 -0.93 19.39 2.18
N ARG A 290 -0.02 18.59 2.73
CA ARG A 290 0.47 18.76 4.11
C ARG A 290 1.09 20.14 4.32
N SER A 291 1.93 20.61 3.40
CA SER A 291 2.51 21.95 3.47
C SER A 291 1.43 23.02 3.44
N TRP A 292 0.52 22.97 2.46
CA TRP A 292 -0.53 23.99 2.33
C TRP A 292 -1.43 24.07 3.54
N ILE A 293 -1.81 22.93 4.15
CA ILE A 293 -2.60 22.93 5.38
C ILE A 293 -1.79 23.53 6.55
N ALA A 294 -0.54 23.12 6.71
CA ALA A 294 0.33 23.62 7.79
C ALA A 294 0.61 25.14 7.66
N ASP A 295 0.76 25.62 6.43
CA ASP A 295 1.05 27.02 6.12
C ASP A 295 -0.23 27.88 6.04
N GLY A 296 -1.41 27.31 6.29
CA GLY A 296 -2.70 28.01 6.20
C GLY A 296 -3.12 28.41 4.78
N LEU A 297 -2.49 27.82 3.75
CA LEU A 297 -2.75 28.06 2.32
C LEU A 297 -3.91 27.22 1.75
N LEU A 298 -4.33 26.17 2.46
CA LEU A 298 -5.50 25.36 2.15
C LEU A 298 -6.26 25.07 3.45
N ASP A 299 -7.50 25.55 3.54
CA ASP A 299 -8.37 25.21 4.67
C ASP A 299 -8.81 23.75 4.57
N ALA A 300 -8.38 22.93 5.53
CA ALA A 300 -8.69 21.51 5.59
C ALA A 300 -10.19 21.21 5.74
N SER A 301 -10.99 22.19 6.18
CA SER A 301 -12.45 22.07 6.31
C SER A 301 -13.22 22.47 5.03
N SER A 302 -12.53 23.04 4.04
CA SER A 302 -13.16 23.48 2.79
C SER A 302 -13.67 22.30 1.94
N PRO A 303 -14.77 22.47 1.19
CA PRO A 303 -15.25 21.45 0.27
C PRO A 303 -14.20 21.00 -0.76
N GLN A 304 -13.39 21.93 -1.27
CA GLN A 304 -12.32 21.67 -2.22
C GLN A 304 -11.23 20.79 -1.61
N ALA A 305 -10.79 21.10 -0.37
CA ALA A 305 -9.82 20.26 0.33
C ALA A 305 -10.37 18.86 0.62
N ALA A 306 -11.65 18.76 1.00
CA ALA A 306 -12.30 17.48 1.23
C ALA A 306 -12.39 16.65 -0.06
N ALA A 307 -12.80 17.24 -1.18
CA ALA A 307 -12.86 16.57 -2.49
C ALA A 307 -11.45 16.14 -2.96
N PHE A 308 -10.45 17.02 -2.83
CA PHE A 308 -9.04 16.68 -3.11
C PHE A 308 -8.58 15.45 -2.30
N CYS A 309 -8.89 15.40 -1.00
CA CYS A 309 -8.51 14.27 -0.16
C CYS A 309 -9.29 13.00 -0.47
N LYS A 310 -10.57 13.08 -0.84
CA LYS A 310 -11.38 11.92 -1.24
C LYS A 310 -10.78 11.21 -2.44
N HIS A 311 -10.35 11.96 -3.46
CA HIS A 311 -9.71 11.38 -4.64
C HIS A 311 -8.33 10.80 -4.32
N LEU A 312 -7.54 11.46 -3.47
CA LEU A 312 -6.27 10.88 -3.00
C LEU A 312 -6.47 9.59 -2.17
N LEU A 313 -7.54 9.46 -1.39
CA LEU A 313 -7.85 8.21 -0.68
C LEU A 313 -8.03 7.05 -1.66
N CYS A 314 -8.71 7.26 -2.78
CA CYS A 314 -8.93 6.21 -3.80
C CYS A 314 -7.62 5.67 -4.38
N VAL A 315 -6.54 6.46 -4.39
CA VAL A 315 -5.21 6.00 -4.84
C VAL A 315 -4.61 4.97 -3.87
N ALA A 316 -4.94 5.05 -2.58
CA ALA A 316 -4.46 4.15 -1.53
C ALA A 316 -5.41 2.97 -1.26
N GLU A 317 -6.57 2.95 -1.91
CA GLU A 317 -7.43 1.78 -2.00
C GLU A 317 -6.62 0.61 -2.63
N HIS A 318 -6.89 -0.62 -2.18
CA HIS A 318 -6.01 -1.76 -2.47
C HIS A 318 -6.13 -2.33 -3.89
N THR A 319 -7.05 -1.83 -4.72
CA THR A 319 -7.23 -2.27 -6.10
C THR A 319 -6.58 -1.32 -7.09
N TRP A 320 -5.69 -1.84 -7.94
CA TRP A 320 -4.84 -1.04 -8.84
C TRP A 320 -5.17 -1.20 -10.33
N GLY A 321 -6.29 -1.85 -10.63
CA GLY A 321 -6.75 -2.12 -11.99
C GLY A 321 -7.73 -3.28 -12.02
N LEU A 322 -7.93 -3.82 -13.21
CA LEU A 322 -8.69 -5.05 -13.42
C LEU A 322 -7.94 -6.28 -12.90
N ASP A 323 -8.71 -7.31 -12.54
CA ASP A 323 -8.23 -8.65 -12.22
C ASP A 323 -7.54 -9.28 -13.44
N VAL A 324 -6.24 -9.53 -13.33
CA VAL A 324 -5.41 -10.00 -14.45
C VAL A 324 -5.86 -11.39 -14.92
N LYS A 325 -6.11 -12.33 -13.99
CA LYS A 325 -6.51 -13.70 -14.36
C LYS A 325 -7.82 -13.77 -15.14
N THR A 326 -8.73 -12.82 -14.90
CA THR A 326 -10.05 -12.76 -15.55
C THR A 326 -10.00 -11.95 -16.85
N HIS A 327 -9.19 -10.90 -16.90
CA HIS A 327 -9.22 -9.91 -17.98
C HIS A 327 -8.04 -9.96 -18.94
N MET A 328 -7.02 -10.77 -18.68
CA MET A 328 -5.88 -10.95 -19.58
C MET A 328 -5.69 -12.45 -19.87
N THR A 329 -5.69 -12.82 -21.15
CA THR A 329 -5.65 -14.23 -21.58
C THR A 329 -4.26 -14.69 -22.03
N ASN A 330 -3.35 -13.74 -22.23
CA ASN A 330 -1.99 -14.03 -22.64
C ASN A 330 -1.10 -14.36 -21.44
N PHE A 331 -0.59 -15.59 -21.39
CA PHE A 331 0.34 -16.06 -20.36
C PHE A 331 1.65 -16.60 -20.96
N LYS A 332 2.07 -16.11 -22.13
CA LYS A 332 3.24 -16.67 -22.83
C LYS A 332 4.15 -15.64 -23.49
N ASP A 333 3.62 -14.49 -23.93
CA ASP A 333 4.39 -13.51 -24.68
C ASP A 333 5.01 -12.50 -23.70
N TYR A 334 6.21 -12.83 -23.20
CA TYR A 334 6.89 -12.10 -22.13
C TYR A 334 7.98 -11.16 -22.63
N SER A 335 8.80 -11.61 -23.59
CA SER A 335 9.94 -10.86 -24.12
C SER A 335 9.52 -9.49 -24.66
N ALA A 336 10.42 -8.51 -24.67
CA ALA A 336 10.08 -7.16 -25.14
C ALA A 336 9.50 -7.16 -26.57
N ASP A 337 10.07 -7.98 -27.47
CA ASP A 337 9.64 -8.06 -28.86
C ASP A 337 8.28 -8.79 -29.01
N ASP A 338 8.11 -9.96 -28.39
CA ASP A 338 6.85 -10.70 -28.45
C ASP A 338 5.72 -9.91 -27.78
N PHE A 339 6.04 -9.26 -26.64
CA PHE A 339 5.09 -8.47 -25.91
C PHE A 339 4.71 -7.19 -26.65
N ALA A 340 5.61 -6.56 -27.43
CA ALA A 340 5.26 -5.39 -28.23
C ALA A 340 4.09 -5.68 -29.20
N VAL A 341 4.03 -6.90 -29.75
CA VAL A 341 2.91 -7.37 -30.57
C VAL A 341 1.70 -7.69 -29.70
N ALA A 342 1.87 -8.48 -28.65
CA ALA A 342 0.77 -8.88 -27.76
C ALA A 342 0.07 -7.70 -27.06
N ARG A 343 0.80 -6.61 -26.79
CA ARG A 343 0.29 -5.38 -26.17
C ARG A 343 -0.80 -4.70 -26.99
N GLN A 344 -0.85 -4.95 -28.31
CA GLN A 344 -1.89 -4.40 -29.19
C GLN A 344 -3.22 -5.17 -29.11
N ALA A 345 -3.25 -6.32 -28.43
CA ALA A 345 -4.48 -7.09 -28.26
C ALA A 345 -5.50 -6.36 -27.36
N ASP A 346 -6.78 -6.64 -27.58
CA ASP A 346 -7.89 -5.98 -26.88
C ASP A 346 -7.82 -6.15 -25.35
N ASP A 347 -7.38 -7.31 -24.87
CA ASP A 347 -7.25 -7.61 -23.45
C ASP A 347 -6.12 -6.80 -22.78
N ALA A 348 -4.94 -6.75 -23.41
CA ALA A 348 -3.84 -5.90 -22.97
C ALA A 348 -4.21 -4.40 -22.97
N GLN A 349 -4.85 -3.92 -24.04
CA GLN A 349 -5.34 -2.54 -24.12
C GLN A 349 -6.44 -2.25 -23.07
N LYS A 350 -7.27 -3.25 -22.73
CA LYS A 350 -8.26 -3.14 -21.64
C LYS A 350 -7.57 -2.98 -20.28
N MET A 351 -6.52 -3.75 -20.02
CA MET A 351 -5.72 -3.62 -18.78
C MET A 351 -5.10 -2.22 -18.66
N GLU A 352 -4.48 -1.70 -19.72
CA GLU A 352 -3.90 -0.35 -19.70
C GLU A 352 -4.93 0.73 -19.42
N ARG A 353 -6.12 0.65 -20.03
CA ARG A 353 -7.22 1.58 -19.73
C ARG A 353 -7.63 1.52 -18.25
N SER A 354 -7.62 0.33 -17.63
CA SER A 354 -7.96 0.20 -16.21
C SER A 354 -6.91 0.84 -15.30
N TRP A 355 -5.63 0.73 -15.65
CA TRP A 355 -4.56 1.40 -14.91
C TRP A 355 -4.63 2.92 -15.12
N GLN A 356 -5.01 3.39 -16.32
CA GLN A 356 -5.24 4.82 -16.53
C GLN A 356 -6.42 5.37 -15.75
N GLU A 357 -7.51 4.62 -15.60
CA GLU A 357 -8.61 5.00 -14.71
C GLU A 357 -8.14 5.14 -13.26
N GLN A 358 -7.24 4.26 -12.82
CA GLN A 358 -6.63 4.31 -11.49
C GLN A 358 -5.69 5.52 -11.30
N ARG A 359 -4.96 5.91 -12.35
CA ARG A 359 -4.17 7.15 -12.34
C ARG A 359 -5.05 8.39 -12.38
N HIS A 360 -6.22 8.30 -13.02
CA HIS A 360 -7.14 9.42 -13.18
C HIS A 360 -7.68 9.98 -11.86
N TYR A 361 -7.65 9.21 -10.77
CA TYR A 361 -7.91 9.76 -9.43
C TYR A 361 -6.99 10.94 -9.06
N LEU A 362 -5.76 10.99 -9.59
CA LEU A 362 -4.85 12.11 -9.39
C LEU A 362 -5.29 13.36 -10.16
N ASP A 363 -5.81 13.19 -11.38
CA ASP A 363 -6.38 14.29 -12.17
C ASP A 363 -7.62 14.86 -11.46
N LEU A 364 -8.53 13.98 -11.01
CA LEU A 364 -9.73 14.37 -10.25
C LEU A 364 -9.36 15.07 -8.94
N ALA A 365 -8.31 14.62 -8.26
CA ALA A 365 -7.79 15.33 -7.08
C ALA A 365 -7.37 16.75 -7.48
N VAL A 366 -6.51 16.92 -8.49
CA VAL A 366 -6.08 18.24 -8.95
C VAL A 366 -7.27 19.13 -9.34
N GLU A 367 -8.21 18.61 -10.12
CA GLU A 367 -9.41 19.35 -10.56
C GLU A 367 -10.32 19.77 -9.40
N ALA A 368 -10.35 19.00 -8.29
CA ALA A 368 -11.10 19.40 -7.09
C ALA A 368 -10.60 20.73 -6.48
N LEU A 369 -9.38 21.17 -6.83
CA LEU A 369 -8.82 22.47 -6.45
C LEU A 369 -9.08 23.57 -7.49
N ALA A 370 -9.85 23.32 -8.54
CA ALA A 370 -10.19 24.31 -9.56
C ALA A 370 -10.79 25.57 -8.94
N GLY A 371 -10.39 26.73 -9.46
CA GLY A 371 -10.74 28.04 -8.90
C GLY A 371 -10.00 28.43 -7.62
N THR A 372 -9.14 27.57 -7.07
CA THR A 372 -8.26 27.92 -5.93
C THR A 372 -6.84 28.28 -6.41
N PRO A 373 -6.07 29.07 -5.63
CA PRO A 373 -4.67 29.34 -5.94
C PRO A 373 -3.74 28.11 -5.94
N ARG A 374 -4.19 26.95 -5.43
CA ARG A 374 -3.39 25.73 -5.36
C ARG A 374 -3.51 24.84 -6.60
N HIS A 375 -4.48 25.10 -7.48
CA HIS A 375 -4.71 24.30 -8.68
C HIS A 375 -3.46 24.19 -9.55
N ALA A 376 -2.83 25.32 -9.91
CA ALA A 376 -1.65 25.33 -10.78
C ALA A 376 -0.45 24.60 -10.13
N ASP A 377 -0.24 24.78 -8.82
CA ASP A 377 0.82 24.11 -8.08
C ASP A 377 0.63 22.60 -8.02
N ALA A 378 -0.63 22.13 -8.00
CA ALA A 378 -1.00 20.72 -8.01
C ALA A 378 -0.85 20.13 -9.43
N ALA A 379 -1.36 20.83 -10.46
CA ALA A 379 -1.25 20.43 -11.86
C ALA A 379 0.21 20.27 -12.32
N ALA A 380 1.12 21.13 -11.84
CA ALA A 380 2.54 21.02 -12.13
C ALA A 380 3.18 19.69 -11.65
N VAL A 381 2.56 18.97 -10.70
CA VAL A 381 3.04 17.64 -10.27
C VAL A 381 2.78 16.58 -11.34
N LEU A 382 1.67 16.72 -12.07
CA LEU A 382 1.22 15.79 -13.11
C LEU A 382 1.87 16.06 -14.47
N ALA A 383 2.55 17.20 -14.62
CA ALA A 383 3.25 17.56 -15.84
C ALA A 383 4.25 16.45 -16.27
N PRO A 384 4.39 16.21 -17.59
CA PRO A 384 5.37 15.27 -18.12
C PRO A 384 6.79 15.57 -17.60
N LEU A 385 7.58 14.52 -17.44
CA LEU A 385 8.97 14.65 -17.06
C LEU A 385 9.78 15.26 -18.21
N THR A 386 10.60 16.26 -17.88
CA THR A 386 11.60 16.80 -18.81
C THR A 386 12.96 16.21 -18.44
N PRO A 387 13.69 15.63 -19.42
CA PRO A 387 15.05 15.16 -19.18
C PRO A 387 15.95 16.28 -18.62
N PRO A 388 16.68 16.03 -17.53
CA PRO A 388 17.64 16.99 -17.00
C PRO A 388 18.77 17.25 -18.01
N THR A 389 19.22 18.50 -18.09
CA THR A 389 20.40 18.84 -18.90
C THR A 389 21.67 18.52 -18.12
N ILE A 390 22.55 17.73 -18.73
CA ILE A 390 23.89 17.46 -18.18
C ILE A 390 24.77 18.69 -18.41
N THR A 391 25.44 19.16 -17.36
CA THR A 391 26.31 20.36 -17.42
C THR A 391 27.68 20.07 -16.80
N GLY A 392 28.64 20.98 -17.00
CA GLY A 392 29.95 20.92 -16.35
C GLY A 392 31.05 20.21 -17.15
N GLU A 393 32.22 20.12 -16.52
CA GLU A 393 33.43 19.53 -17.07
C GLU A 393 33.52 18.03 -16.79
N VAL A 394 34.10 17.26 -17.71
CA VAL A 394 34.34 15.81 -17.52
C VAL A 394 35.49 15.62 -16.54
N VAL A 395 35.29 14.78 -15.52
CA VAL A 395 36.28 14.48 -14.47
C VAL A 395 36.47 12.98 -14.29
N SER A 396 37.58 12.56 -13.69
CA SER A 396 37.84 11.13 -13.46
C SER A 396 37.16 10.63 -12.19
N ALA A 397 36.42 9.52 -12.28
CA ALA A 397 35.82 8.87 -11.12
C ALA A 397 36.86 8.27 -10.14
N THR A 398 38.13 8.14 -10.55
CA THR A 398 39.20 7.74 -9.63
C THR A 398 39.63 8.85 -8.66
N GLN A 399 39.17 10.09 -8.89
CA GLN A 399 39.47 11.24 -8.04
C GLN A 399 38.51 11.31 -6.85
N ARG A 400 38.99 11.90 -5.75
CA ARG A 400 38.14 12.39 -4.67
C ARG A 400 37.97 13.89 -4.83
N PHE A 401 36.78 14.38 -4.48
CA PHE A 401 36.42 15.77 -4.60
C PHE A 401 36.14 16.34 -3.21
N GLU A 402 36.75 17.49 -2.93
CA GLU A 402 36.41 18.26 -1.74
C GLU A 402 35.27 19.22 -2.05
N THR A 403 34.29 19.28 -1.15
CA THR A 403 33.25 20.29 -1.10
C THR A 403 33.31 21.00 0.26
N PRO A 404 32.60 22.11 0.47
CA PRO A 404 32.59 22.80 1.76
C PRO A 404 32.15 21.92 2.94
N ARG A 405 31.26 20.93 2.72
CA ARG A 405 30.68 20.09 3.78
C ARG A 405 31.14 18.63 3.75
N PHE A 406 31.54 18.14 2.58
CA PHE A 406 31.85 16.72 2.36
C PHE A 406 33.12 16.53 1.52
N ASP A 407 33.82 15.43 1.77
CA ASP A 407 34.68 14.83 0.75
C ASP A 407 33.91 13.68 0.12
N ILE A 408 33.91 13.60 -1.20
CA ILE A 408 33.12 12.61 -1.96
C ILE A 408 33.95 11.93 -3.03
N GLY A 409 33.70 10.64 -3.25
CA GLY A 409 34.28 9.83 -4.32
C GLY A 409 33.23 8.89 -4.92
N PHE A 410 33.47 8.48 -6.16
CA PHE A 410 32.58 7.62 -6.92
C PHE A 410 33.29 6.35 -7.36
N ASP A 411 32.55 5.25 -7.41
CA ASP A 411 33.05 4.01 -7.95
C ASP A 411 33.21 4.12 -9.48
N PRO A 412 34.41 3.88 -10.05
CA PRO A 412 34.65 4.05 -11.47
C PRO A 412 33.93 3.03 -12.35
N HIS A 413 33.37 1.96 -11.77
CA HIS A 413 32.64 0.94 -12.50
C HIS A 413 31.13 1.18 -12.45
N THR A 414 30.58 1.56 -11.30
CA THR A 414 29.14 1.61 -11.06
C THR A 414 28.57 3.02 -10.92
N GLY A 415 29.42 4.01 -10.61
CA GLY A 415 29.02 5.38 -10.30
C GLY A 415 28.44 5.57 -8.89
N ALA A 416 28.37 4.51 -8.06
CA ALA A 416 27.92 4.66 -6.68
C ALA A 416 28.87 5.55 -5.86
N ILE A 417 28.37 6.23 -4.85
CA ILE A 417 29.21 6.96 -3.90
C ILE A 417 29.96 5.92 -3.06
N ASN A 418 31.25 5.75 -3.33
CA ASN A 418 32.13 4.77 -2.65
C ASN A 418 33.07 5.43 -1.64
N TYR A 419 32.95 6.74 -1.44
CA TYR A 419 33.60 7.47 -0.37
C TYR A 419 32.77 8.70 -0.02
N LEU A 420 32.41 8.84 1.25
CA LEU A 420 31.74 10.05 1.73
C LEU A 420 32.20 10.35 3.15
N ARG A 421 32.94 11.44 3.33
CA ARG A 421 33.34 11.93 4.65
C ARG A 421 32.64 13.24 4.94
N HIS A 422 31.92 13.31 6.06
CA HIS A 422 31.35 14.56 6.56
C HIS A 422 32.45 15.36 7.27
N ARG A 423 32.85 16.52 6.72
CA ARG A 423 34.06 17.24 7.15
C ARG A 423 34.00 17.72 8.59
N ARG A 424 32.81 18.13 9.06
CA ARG A 424 32.64 18.69 10.40
C ARG A 424 32.77 17.64 11.50
N SER A 425 32.18 16.45 11.30
CA SER A 425 32.26 15.35 12.28
C SER A 425 33.42 14.40 12.03
N ASP A 426 34.15 14.61 10.93
CA ASP A 426 35.22 13.73 10.43
C ASP A 426 34.78 12.27 10.20
N ARG A 427 33.47 12.04 10.07
CA ARG A 427 32.92 10.69 9.94
C ARG A 427 32.82 10.26 8.48
N VAL A 428 33.32 9.07 8.20
CA VAL A 428 33.08 8.34 6.95
C VAL A 428 31.73 7.65 7.01
N TRP A 429 30.88 7.92 6.02
CA TRP A 429 29.53 7.37 5.85
C TRP A 429 29.42 6.40 4.68
N ALA A 430 30.34 6.45 3.73
CA ALA A 430 30.43 5.51 2.61
C ALA A 430 31.88 5.12 2.36
N ASP A 431 32.09 3.86 2.01
CA ASP A 431 33.36 3.31 1.52
C ASP A 431 33.09 2.30 0.39
N ALA A 432 34.10 1.56 -0.07
CA ALA A 432 33.96 0.60 -1.17
C ALA A 432 33.01 -0.57 -0.85
N ASP A 433 32.93 -0.99 0.41
CA ASP A 433 32.06 -2.08 0.87
C ASP A 433 30.66 -1.55 1.30
N HIS A 434 30.56 -0.25 1.53
CA HIS A 434 29.39 0.46 2.03
C HIS A 434 28.97 1.60 1.08
N PRO A 435 28.53 1.28 -0.16
CA PRO A 435 28.19 2.31 -1.14
C PRO A 435 26.84 2.99 -0.86
N LEU A 436 26.74 4.26 -1.24
CA LEU A 436 25.48 5.01 -1.27
C LEU A 436 25.06 5.29 -2.71
N ALA A 437 23.75 5.30 -2.96
CA ALA A 437 23.15 5.53 -4.27
C ALA A 437 23.62 4.54 -5.36
N LEU A 438 23.78 3.26 -5.01
CA LEU A 438 24.09 2.20 -5.98
C LEU A 438 22.81 1.75 -6.71
N TYR A 439 22.75 2.01 -8.02
CA TYR A 439 21.68 1.52 -8.89
C TYR A 439 21.92 0.06 -9.28
N ARG A 440 20.88 -0.77 -9.19
CA ARG A 440 20.88 -2.16 -9.65
C ARG A 440 19.58 -2.51 -10.36
N TYR A 441 19.69 -3.28 -11.43
CA TYR A 441 18.57 -3.87 -12.16
C TYR A 441 18.44 -5.34 -11.79
N GLU A 442 17.24 -5.77 -11.46
CA GLU A 442 16.93 -7.14 -11.03
C GLU A 442 16.01 -7.81 -12.05
N THR A 443 16.33 -9.05 -12.39
CA THR A 443 15.49 -9.94 -13.19
C THR A 443 15.14 -11.16 -12.35
N PHE A 444 13.98 -11.78 -12.62
CA PHE A 444 13.51 -12.94 -11.85
C PHE A 444 13.31 -14.16 -12.75
N SER A 445 13.40 -15.34 -12.13
CA SER A 445 13.24 -16.63 -12.78
C SER A 445 11.97 -17.35 -12.33
N GLN A 446 11.62 -18.44 -13.02
CA GLN A 446 10.58 -19.35 -12.56
C GLN A 446 10.86 -19.87 -11.14
N ALA A 447 12.12 -20.15 -10.81
CA ALA A 447 12.51 -20.64 -9.48
C ALA A 447 12.24 -19.63 -8.36
N ASP A 448 12.24 -18.33 -8.65
CA ASP A 448 11.88 -17.29 -7.68
C ASP A 448 10.38 -17.33 -7.35
N TYR A 449 9.55 -17.50 -8.38
CA TYR A 449 8.12 -17.69 -8.21
C TYR A 449 7.81 -19.00 -7.50
N ASP A 450 8.48 -20.10 -7.85
CA ASP A 450 8.26 -21.40 -7.20
C ASP A 450 8.62 -21.34 -5.70
N ARG A 451 9.71 -20.65 -5.36
CA ARG A 451 10.08 -20.36 -3.98
C ARG A 451 9.02 -19.50 -3.29
N TYR A 452 8.59 -18.40 -3.91
CA TYR A 452 7.55 -17.54 -3.34
C TYR A 452 6.24 -18.30 -3.11
N TRP A 453 5.83 -19.13 -4.06
CA TRP A 453 4.69 -20.04 -3.91
C TRP A 453 4.86 -20.94 -2.69
N ALA A 454 6.02 -21.59 -2.54
CA ALA A 454 6.31 -22.47 -1.42
C ALA A 454 6.26 -21.75 -0.07
N GLU A 455 6.83 -20.55 0.01
CA GLU A 455 6.95 -19.76 1.25
C GLU A 455 5.63 -19.05 1.64
N TYR A 456 4.91 -18.48 0.66
CA TYR A 456 3.82 -17.53 0.92
C TYR A 456 2.41 -18.11 0.76
N ILE A 457 2.20 -19.02 -0.21
CA ILE A 457 0.84 -19.47 -0.55
C ILE A 457 0.36 -20.56 0.43
N ARG A 458 -0.88 -20.44 0.92
CA ARG A 458 -1.53 -21.44 1.79
C ARG A 458 -2.62 -22.21 1.06
N ASN A 459 -3.25 -23.16 1.75
CA ASN A 459 -4.36 -23.99 1.24
C ASN A 459 -4.06 -24.65 -0.12
N LYS A 460 -2.80 -25.06 -0.32
CA LYS A 460 -2.30 -25.69 -1.57
C LYS A 460 -2.93 -27.06 -1.85
N ASP A 461 -3.57 -27.65 -0.84
CA ASP A 461 -4.35 -28.88 -0.92
C ASP A 461 -5.76 -28.69 -1.51
N ARG A 462 -6.23 -27.44 -1.58
CA ARG A 462 -7.54 -27.09 -2.16
C ARG A 462 -7.42 -26.69 -3.63
N SER A 463 -7.93 -27.56 -4.51
CA SER A 463 -7.87 -27.34 -5.96
C SER A 463 -8.55 -26.05 -6.43
N ASP A 464 -9.62 -25.65 -5.75
CA ASP A 464 -10.34 -24.42 -6.05
C ASP A 464 -9.52 -23.16 -5.67
N VAL A 465 -8.74 -23.21 -4.60
CA VAL A 465 -7.80 -22.12 -4.24
C VAL A 465 -6.63 -22.06 -5.21
N VAL A 466 -6.02 -23.22 -5.49
CA VAL A 466 -4.85 -23.31 -6.38
C VAL A 466 -5.17 -22.77 -7.79
N ALA A 467 -6.36 -23.07 -8.31
CA ALA A 467 -6.75 -22.70 -9.67
C ALA A 467 -6.70 -21.19 -9.93
N TRP A 468 -7.13 -20.34 -8.97
CA TRP A 468 -7.05 -18.88 -9.15
C TRP A 468 -5.73 -18.31 -8.63
N ALA A 469 -5.18 -18.84 -7.52
CA ALA A 469 -3.97 -18.31 -6.91
C ALA A 469 -2.75 -18.45 -7.82
N GLN A 470 -2.68 -19.50 -8.64
CA GLN A 470 -1.57 -19.66 -9.60
C GLN A 470 -1.50 -18.49 -10.58
N HIS A 471 -2.63 -17.97 -11.04
CA HIS A 471 -2.65 -16.85 -11.99
C HIS A 471 -2.38 -15.49 -11.31
N ASP A 472 -2.77 -15.33 -10.05
CA ASP A 472 -2.61 -14.07 -9.31
C ASP A 472 -1.19 -13.88 -8.73
N TYR A 473 -0.53 -14.96 -8.30
CA TYR A 473 0.75 -14.90 -7.60
C TYR A 473 1.94 -15.38 -8.41
N MET A 474 1.71 -15.95 -9.60
CA MET A 474 2.77 -16.49 -10.46
C MET A 474 2.73 -15.85 -11.85
N LYS A 475 3.89 -15.83 -12.52
CA LYS A 475 3.98 -15.54 -13.95
C LYS A 475 3.87 -16.86 -14.74
N THR A 476 2.64 -17.30 -14.99
CA THR A 476 2.36 -18.54 -15.76
C THR A 476 3.11 -18.50 -17.09
N GLY A 477 3.80 -19.57 -17.49
CA GLY A 477 4.56 -19.66 -18.75
C GLY A 477 5.95 -19.02 -18.74
N LEU A 478 6.40 -18.43 -17.61
CA LEU A 478 7.72 -17.81 -17.51
C LEU A 478 8.88 -18.80 -17.73
N GLY A 479 8.74 -20.06 -17.28
CA GLY A 479 9.75 -21.09 -17.46
C GLY A 479 10.16 -21.33 -18.92
N ASP A 480 9.23 -21.14 -19.85
CA ASP A 480 9.47 -21.33 -21.30
C ASP A 480 10.30 -20.18 -21.92
N GLN A 481 10.45 -19.07 -21.19
CA GLN A 481 11.14 -17.86 -21.65
C GLN A 481 12.63 -17.86 -21.28
N GLY A 482 13.11 -18.84 -20.52
CA GLY A 482 14.50 -18.90 -20.08
C GLY A 482 14.91 -17.75 -19.15
N ALA A 483 13.96 -17.11 -18.48
CA ALA A 483 14.23 -15.99 -17.57
C ALA A 483 15.10 -16.44 -16.38
N THR A 484 16.18 -15.69 -16.11
CA THR A 484 17.14 -15.98 -15.05
C THR A 484 17.13 -14.92 -13.96
N ASN A 485 17.37 -15.33 -12.71
CA ASN A 485 17.58 -14.38 -11.62
C ASN A 485 18.95 -13.70 -11.73
N ARG A 486 18.97 -12.37 -11.80
CA ARG A 486 20.20 -11.59 -11.78
C ARG A 486 19.95 -10.26 -11.08
N LEU A 487 20.92 -9.79 -10.31
CA LEU A 487 20.95 -8.44 -9.74
C LEU A 487 22.24 -7.75 -10.17
N ILE A 488 22.15 -6.86 -11.14
CA ILE A 488 23.31 -6.31 -11.85
C ILE A 488 23.36 -4.79 -11.66
N PRO A 489 24.50 -4.21 -11.24
CA PRO A 489 24.67 -2.77 -11.22
C PRO A 489 24.71 -2.18 -12.64
N SER A 490 24.42 -0.89 -12.75
CA SER A 490 24.73 -0.11 -13.95
C SER A 490 26.25 0.09 -14.10
N GLU A 491 26.67 0.48 -15.29
CA GLU A 491 28.05 0.81 -15.62
C GLU A 491 28.22 2.33 -15.77
N LEU A 492 29.25 2.92 -15.17
CA LEU A 492 29.57 4.34 -15.33
C LEU A 492 30.15 4.61 -16.73
N ILE A 493 29.51 5.50 -17.48
CA ILE A 493 29.96 5.94 -18.81
C ILE A 493 30.76 7.24 -18.68
N GLU A 494 30.20 8.23 -17.98
CA GLU A 494 30.80 9.56 -17.87
C GLU A 494 30.44 10.20 -16.53
N LEU A 495 31.41 10.86 -15.89
CA LEU A 495 31.21 11.68 -14.70
C LEU A 495 31.54 13.13 -15.05
N ARG A 496 30.60 14.04 -14.77
CA ARG A 496 30.81 15.47 -14.89
C ARG A 496 30.68 16.17 -13.55
N ARG A 497 31.42 17.27 -13.41
CA ARG A 497 31.36 18.17 -12.26
C ARG A 497 30.95 19.56 -12.71
N SER A 498 30.01 20.15 -11.98
CA SER A 498 29.69 21.57 -12.07
C SER A 498 29.61 22.17 -10.67
N GLU A 499 29.83 23.47 -10.59
CA GLU A 499 29.85 24.20 -9.32
C GLU A 499 29.12 25.52 -9.48
N THR A 500 28.32 25.86 -8.48
CA THR A 500 27.67 27.15 -8.31
C THR A 500 28.07 27.74 -6.97
N ASP A 501 27.69 28.98 -6.67
CA ASP A 501 27.96 29.59 -5.37
C ASP A 501 27.36 28.78 -4.19
N THR A 502 26.34 27.96 -4.44
CA THR A 502 25.55 27.28 -3.39
C THR A 502 25.69 25.77 -3.36
N GLU A 503 26.14 25.14 -4.45
CA GLU A 503 26.27 23.68 -4.54
C GLU A 503 27.38 23.23 -5.49
N THR A 504 27.97 22.09 -5.16
CA THR A 504 28.81 21.29 -6.08
C THR A 504 27.97 20.12 -6.55
N ARG A 505 27.84 19.96 -7.87
CA ARG A 505 27.02 18.94 -8.50
C ARG A 505 27.87 17.98 -9.31
N PHE A 506 27.53 16.69 -9.20
CA PHE A 506 28.10 15.61 -9.98
C PHE A 506 27.00 14.95 -10.82
N ASP A 507 27.18 14.92 -12.13
CA ASP A 507 26.25 14.27 -13.06
C ASP A 507 26.93 13.00 -13.60
N LEU A 508 26.36 11.84 -13.29
CA LEU A 508 26.87 10.53 -13.67
C LEU A 508 25.96 9.91 -14.72
N LEU A 509 26.47 9.82 -15.96
CA LEU A 509 25.81 9.08 -17.02
C LEU A 509 26.13 7.59 -16.84
N LEU A 510 25.09 6.80 -16.63
CA LEU A 510 25.16 5.36 -16.40
C LEU A 510 24.54 4.61 -17.58
N GLY A 511 25.05 3.41 -17.86
CA GLY A 511 24.53 2.50 -18.87
C GLY A 511 24.10 1.17 -18.26
N SER A 512 22.96 0.63 -18.71
CA SER A 512 22.63 -0.76 -18.45
C SER A 512 23.37 -1.68 -19.42
N ARG A 513 23.65 -2.92 -19.01
CA ARG A 513 24.27 -3.90 -19.89
C ARG A 513 23.40 -4.17 -21.13
N PRO A 514 23.98 -4.32 -22.33
CA PRO A 514 23.22 -4.52 -23.57
C PRO A 514 22.26 -5.72 -23.55
N ASP A 515 22.65 -6.82 -22.89
CA ASP A 515 21.81 -8.01 -22.75
C ASP A 515 20.56 -7.74 -21.89
N LEU A 516 20.67 -6.92 -20.84
CA LEU A 516 19.51 -6.54 -20.01
C LEU A 516 18.56 -5.58 -20.74
N VAL A 517 19.10 -4.66 -21.54
CA VAL A 517 18.29 -3.74 -22.35
C VAL A 517 17.50 -4.52 -23.39
N ARG A 518 18.16 -5.42 -24.13
CA ARG A 518 17.54 -6.21 -25.20
C ARG A 518 16.54 -7.23 -24.67
N ASP A 519 16.95 -8.05 -23.69
CA ASP A 519 16.18 -9.23 -23.31
C ASP A 519 15.16 -8.95 -22.20
N PHE A 520 15.44 -7.97 -21.33
CA PHE A 520 14.64 -7.71 -20.13
C PHE A 520 14.03 -6.31 -20.12
N GLY A 521 14.33 -5.47 -21.11
CA GLY A 521 13.79 -4.11 -21.22
C GLY A 521 14.33 -3.12 -20.20
N ALA A 522 15.56 -3.31 -19.70
CA ALA A 522 16.21 -2.33 -18.82
C ALA A 522 16.36 -0.96 -19.51
N PRO A 523 16.31 0.17 -18.76
CA PRO A 523 16.59 1.48 -19.34
C PRO A 523 18.03 1.53 -19.85
N GLU A 524 18.23 1.93 -21.11
CA GLU A 524 19.56 1.92 -21.75
C GLU A 524 20.53 2.88 -21.05
N ARG A 525 20.06 4.10 -20.75
CA ARG A 525 20.83 5.16 -20.11
C ARG A 525 20.08 5.71 -18.91
N LEU A 526 20.84 6.02 -17.87
CA LEU A 526 20.36 6.68 -16.67
C LEU A 526 21.26 7.87 -16.36
N LEU A 527 20.68 8.92 -15.79
CA LEU A 527 21.43 10.01 -15.17
C LEU A 527 21.24 9.94 -13.66
N LEU A 528 22.34 9.77 -12.95
CA LEU A 528 22.40 9.92 -11.49
C LEU A 528 23.08 11.25 -11.18
N SER A 529 22.34 12.19 -10.60
CA SER A 529 22.84 13.50 -10.21
C SER A 529 23.00 13.58 -8.69
N VAL A 530 24.17 14.00 -8.22
CA VAL A 530 24.50 14.17 -6.80
C VAL A 530 24.88 15.62 -6.54
N SER A 531 24.01 16.37 -5.85
CA SER A 531 24.25 17.77 -5.48
C SER A 531 24.58 17.91 -4.00
N CYS A 532 25.78 18.40 -3.70
CA CYS A 532 26.26 18.68 -2.34
C CYS A 532 26.05 20.16 -2.00
N SER A 533 25.26 20.45 -0.96
CA SER A 533 25.02 21.83 -0.49
C SER A 533 26.31 22.41 0.12
N HIS A 534 26.61 23.68 -0.16
CA HIS A 534 27.77 24.36 0.45
C HIS A 534 27.48 24.83 1.89
N ASP A 535 26.23 25.15 2.19
CA ASP A 535 25.79 25.78 3.43
C ASP A 535 25.12 24.83 4.42
N ARG A 536 24.68 23.65 3.97
CA ARG A 536 23.92 22.66 4.76
C ARG A 536 24.55 21.28 4.68
N ASP A 537 24.44 20.51 5.75
CA ASP A 537 24.89 19.11 5.80
C ASP A 537 23.85 18.22 5.06
N LYS A 538 23.78 18.41 3.73
CA LYS A 538 22.75 17.86 2.87
C LYS A 538 23.28 17.50 1.48
N ILE A 539 22.89 16.32 1.01
CA ILE A 539 23.10 15.86 -0.38
C ILE A 539 21.75 15.55 -1.00
N ILE A 540 21.51 16.04 -2.21
CA ILE A 540 20.38 15.62 -3.06
C ILE A 540 20.88 14.60 -4.06
N VAL A 541 20.15 13.50 -4.19
CA VAL A 541 20.39 12.49 -5.23
C VAL A 541 19.15 12.42 -6.11
N GLU A 542 19.33 12.58 -7.42
CA GLU A 542 18.26 12.46 -8.41
C GLU A 542 18.64 11.38 -9.43
N LEU A 543 17.72 10.47 -9.72
CA LEU A 543 17.91 9.42 -10.72
C LEU A 543 16.83 9.56 -11.80
N THR A 544 17.24 9.60 -13.06
CA THR A 544 16.33 9.70 -14.21
C THR A 544 16.71 8.74 -15.33
N TRP A 545 15.70 8.32 -16.09
CA TRP A 545 15.86 7.75 -17.42
C TRP A 545 14.73 8.29 -18.32
N ASP A 546 15.03 8.45 -19.60
CA ASP A 546 14.12 9.09 -20.55
C ASP A 546 13.15 8.10 -21.18
N SER A 547 13.58 6.85 -21.33
CA SER A 547 12.76 5.81 -21.92
C SER A 547 13.21 4.44 -21.46
N LYS A 548 12.22 3.56 -21.35
CA LYS A 548 12.35 2.14 -21.09
C LYS A 548 11.27 1.44 -21.91
N PRO A 549 11.56 0.35 -22.63
CA PRO A 549 10.53 -0.43 -23.32
C PRO A 549 9.65 -1.19 -22.33
N ALA A 550 8.38 -1.39 -22.68
CA ALA A 550 7.49 -2.28 -21.92
C ALA A 550 7.91 -3.74 -22.12
N THR A 551 7.91 -4.49 -21.03
CA THR A 551 8.07 -5.95 -21.05
C THR A 551 7.26 -6.55 -19.91
N ARG A 552 6.87 -7.81 -20.08
CA ARG A 552 6.19 -8.59 -19.06
C ARG A 552 7.12 -9.51 -18.30
N ILE A 553 8.36 -9.68 -18.77
CA ILE A 553 9.38 -10.42 -18.02
C ILE A 553 9.49 -9.76 -16.64
N PRO A 554 9.48 -10.54 -15.54
CA PRO A 554 9.56 -10.00 -14.21
C PRO A 554 10.90 -9.28 -14.00
N GLU A 555 10.79 -8.01 -13.62
CA GLU A 555 11.91 -7.09 -13.46
C GLU A 555 11.68 -6.14 -12.27
N ALA A 556 12.76 -5.57 -11.77
CA ALA A 556 12.74 -4.48 -10.81
C ALA A 556 14.00 -3.62 -10.93
N ALA A 557 13.93 -2.39 -10.42
CA ALA A 557 15.10 -1.55 -10.24
C ALA A 557 15.20 -1.05 -8.80
N TRP A 558 16.45 -0.94 -8.31
CA TRP A 558 16.75 -0.60 -6.93
C TRP A 558 17.80 0.50 -6.84
N LEU A 559 17.62 1.41 -5.89
CA LEU A 559 18.66 2.35 -5.46
C LEU A 559 19.03 2.04 -4.00
N SER A 560 20.29 1.65 -3.78
CA SER A 560 20.76 1.13 -2.50
C SER A 560 21.57 2.14 -1.71
N PHE A 561 21.35 2.15 -0.39
CA PHE A 561 22.06 2.99 0.57
C PHE A 561 22.55 2.12 1.73
N SER A 562 23.82 1.77 1.69
CA SER A 562 24.48 0.93 2.68
C SER A 562 25.55 1.76 3.39
N PRO A 563 25.21 2.60 4.38
CA PRO A 563 26.19 3.41 5.07
C PRO A 563 27.15 2.57 5.91
N VAL A 564 28.35 3.10 6.15
CA VAL A 564 29.31 2.54 7.12
C VAL A 564 28.61 2.40 8.48
N GLN A 565 28.77 1.23 9.10
CA GLN A 565 28.00 0.86 10.28
C GLN A 565 28.33 1.74 11.49
N LEU A 566 27.31 2.13 12.25
CA LEU A 566 27.49 2.77 13.55
C LEU A 566 27.55 1.70 14.64
N ALA A 567 28.34 1.94 15.67
CA ALA A 567 28.20 1.19 16.92
C ALA A 567 26.74 1.29 17.41
N SER A 568 26.08 0.14 17.55
CA SER A 568 24.66 0.03 17.91
C SER A 568 23.71 0.82 16.99
N GLY A 569 24.08 0.95 15.71
CA GLY A 569 23.26 1.63 14.70
C GLY A 569 21.94 0.90 14.46
N ARG A 570 20.84 1.66 14.34
CA ARG A 570 19.48 1.15 14.14
C ARG A 570 18.77 1.90 13.03
N TRP A 571 17.94 1.19 12.29
CA TRP A 571 17.03 1.78 11.30
C TRP A 571 15.68 2.13 11.94
N ARG A 572 15.07 3.25 11.52
CA ARG A 572 13.72 3.67 11.89
C ARG A 572 12.98 4.20 10.67
N PHE A 573 11.78 3.69 10.44
CA PHE A 573 10.97 3.99 9.26
C PHE A 573 9.77 4.86 9.66
N GLU A 574 9.55 5.96 8.97
CA GLU A 574 8.38 6.82 9.21
C GLU A 574 7.14 6.25 8.51
N LYS A 575 6.14 5.85 9.30
CA LYS A 575 4.84 5.37 8.83
C LYS A 575 3.71 5.99 9.65
N LEU A 576 2.75 6.60 8.96
CA LEU A 576 1.60 7.32 9.53
C LEU A 576 1.97 8.27 10.69
N GLY A 577 3.11 8.96 10.56
CA GLY A 577 3.61 9.91 11.57
C GLY A 577 4.31 9.26 12.78
N SER A 578 4.46 7.94 12.78
CA SER A 578 5.17 7.16 13.81
C SER A 578 6.51 6.65 13.29
N TRP A 579 7.47 6.43 14.20
CA TRP A 579 8.76 5.80 13.88
C TRP A 579 8.71 4.31 14.23
N ILE A 580 8.82 3.46 13.22
CA ILE A 580 8.74 2.01 13.35
C ILE A 580 10.14 1.41 13.27
N ASP A 581 10.43 0.43 14.14
CA ASP A 581 11.60 -0.43 13.99
C ASP A 581 11.29 -1.50 12.92
N PRO A 582 11.97 -1.52 11.77
CA PRO A 582 11.68 -2.48 10.71
C PRO A 582 12.05 -3.93 11.09
N LEU A 583 12.71 -4.15 12.24
CA LEU A 583 12.98 -5.49 12.77
C LEU A 583 11.96 -5.94 13.83
N ASP A 584 11.04 -5.07 14.23
CA ASP A 584 9.96 -5.38 15.18
C ASP A 584 8.65 -5.65 14.41
N VAL A 585 8.63 -6.81 13.74
CA VAL A 585 7.55 -7.26 12.86
C VAL A 585 7.18 -8.70 13.22
N VAL A 586 5.88 -9.01 13.30
CA VAL A 586 5.38 -10.36 13.59
C VAL A 586 5.87 -11.38 12.55
N ARG A 587 5.93 -12.66 12.92
CA ARG A 587 6.26 -13.74 11.97
C ARG A 587 5.15 -13.85 10.93
N ARG A 588 5.50 -14.18 9.68
CA ARG A 588 4.58 -14.14 8.53
C ARG A 588 3.92 -12.77 8.29
N GLY A 589 4.51 -11.70 8.83
CA GLY A 589 4.20 -10.32 8.48
C GLY A 589 5.11 -9.77 7.38
N GLY A 590 4.94 -8.50 7.01
CA GLY A 590 5.78 -7.81 6.04
C GLY A 590 7.19 -7.49 6.58
N ARG A 591 8.07 -8.49 6.70
CA ARG A 591 9.41 -8.37 7.33
C ARG A 591 10.51 -7.82 6.44
N GLY A 592 10.49 -8.13 5.14
CA GLY A 592 11.59 -7.81 4.22
C GLY A 592 11.43 -6.46 3.51
N LEU A 593 10.18 -6.07 3.25
CA LEU A 593 9.82 -4.91 2.44
C LEU A 593 8.72 -4.12 3.12
N HIS A 594 8.87 -2.79 3.11
CA HIS A 594 7.92 -1.85 3.70
C HIS A 594 7.63 -0.70 2.73
N ALA A 595 6.47 -0.09 2.85
CA ALA A 595 6.29 1.28 2.35
C ALA A 595 6.52 2.30 3.48
N VAL A 596 7.20 3.39 3.14
CA VAL A 596 7.49 4.50 4.05
C VAL A 596 6.87 5.79 3.53
N ASN A 597 6.47 6.68 4.44
CA ASN A 597 5.84 7.93 4.05
C ASN A 597 6.81 8.90 3.40
N ASP A 598 7.99 9.09 3.98
CA ASP A 598 8.93 10.10 3.50
C ASP A 598 10.35 9.79 3.96
N ARG A 599 10.53 9.48 5.26
CA ARG A 599 11.85 9.36 5.88
C ARG A 599 12.17 7.95 6.38
N VAL A 600 13.43 7.58 6.16
CA VAL A 600 14.11 6.46 6.80
C VAL A 600 15.33 7.03 7.52
N ARG A 601 15.58 6.59 8.75
CA ARG A 601 16.69 7.09 9.56
C ARG A 601 17.57 5.96 10.04
N TYR A 602 18.87 6.09 9.83
CA TYR A 602 19.90 5.28 10.46
C TYR A 602 20.54 6.09 11.58
N LEU A 603 20.52 5.60 12.82
CA LEU A 603 21.00 6.37 13.96
C LEU A 603 21.60 5.52 15.08
N ASN A 604 22.45 6.15 15.87
CA ASN A 604 22.74 5.79 17.25
C ASN A 604 22.65 7.06 18.13
N ASP A 605 23.12 7.00 19.37
CA ASP A 605 23.02 8.13 20.30
C ASP A 605 23.89 9.34 19.91
N GLN A 606 24.86 9.17 19.01
CA GLN A 606 25.85 10.20 18.66
C GLN A 606 25.64 10.81 17.27
N ALA A 607 25.09 10.05 16.33
CA ALA A 607 25.02 10.44 14.93
C ALA A 607 23.83 9.80 14.23
N HIS A 608 23.30 10.51 13.24
CA HIS A 608 22.27 9.97 12.37
C HIS A 608 22.43 10.41 10.91
N LEU A 609 21.96 9.53 10.03
CA LEU A 609 21.72 9.78 8.61
C LEU A 609 20.21 9.62 8.39
N THR A 610 19.55 10.65 7.86
CA THR A 610 18.18 10.55 7.38
C THR A 610 18.19 10.50 5.86
N LEU A 611 17.62 9.44 5.28
CA LEU A 611 17.25 9.36 3.87
C LEU A 611 15.78 9.76 3.73
N ARG A 612 15.52 10.75 2.89
CA ARG A 612 14.19 11.09 2.41
C ARG A 612 14.00 10.49 1.02
N THR A 613 12.99 9.64 0.83
CA THR A 613 12.61 9.07 -0.48
C THR A 613 11.34 9.76 -0.97
N THR A 614 11.46 10.74 -1.86
CA THR A 614 10.33 11.61 -2.21
C THR A 614 9.33 10.88 -3.11
N ASP A 615 9.85 10.14 -4.09
CA ASP A 615 9.07 9.67 -5.24
C ASP A 615 8.80 8.16 -5.21
N ALA A 616 9.57 7.39 -4.44
CA ALA A 616 9.36 5.97 -4.20
C ALA A 616 8.99 5.72 -2.74
N SER A 617 8.09 4.76 -2.50
CA SER A 617 7.64 4.40 -1.15
C SER A 617 8.30 3.14 -0.61
N LEU A 618 8.70 2.21 -1.48
CA LEU A 618 9.13 0.87 -1.09
C LEU A 618 10.59 0.82 -0.66
N VAL A 619 10.84 0.27 0.52
CA VAL A 619 12.17 0.12 1.11
C VAL A 619 12.33 -1.29 1.67
N ALA A 620 13.31 -2.02 1.12
CA ALA A 620 13.75 -3.30 1.65
C ALA A 620 14.90 -3.12 2.63
N VAL A 621 15.01 -4.02 3.60
CA VAL A 621 16.03 -4.00 4.65
C VAL A 621 17.06 -5.09 4.40
N GLY A 622 18.34 -4.73 4.42
CA GLY A 622 19.45 -5.67 4.29
C GLY A 622 19.74 -6.14 2.87
N GLU A 623 18.72 -6.57 2.12
CA GLU A 623 18.83 -6.93 0.71
C GLU A 623 17.54 -6.62 -0.06
N PRO A 624 17.60 -6.43 -1.40
CA PRO A 624 16.42 -6.51 -2.25
C PRO A 624 15.62 -7.80 -1.96
N SER A 625 14.30 -7.69 -1.77
CA SER A 625 13.49 -8.76 -1.17
C SER A 625 12.18 -9.06 -1.90
N LEU A 626 12.08 -8.74 -3.19
CA LEU A 626 10.92 -9.10 -4.01
C LEU A 626 10.86 -10.62 -4.23
N LEU A 627 9.66 -11.22 -4.21
CA LEU A 627 9.45 -12.68 -4.29
C LEU A 627 10.25 -13.47 -3.23
N ARG A 628 10.37 -12.89 -2.02
CA ARG A 628 10.98 -13.51 -0.84
C ARG A 628 10.04 -13.34 0.34
N PHE A 629 9.73 -14.43 1.04
CA PHE A 629 8.93 -14.39 2.25
C PHE A 629 9.55 -15.24 3.36
N PRO A 630 10.78 -14.91 3.80
CA PRO A 630 11.44 -15.67 4.85
C PRO A 630 10.76 -15.44 6.20
N ASP A 631 10.66 -16.52 6.99
CA ASP A 631 10.26 -16.42 8.39
C ASP A 631 11.32 -15.70 9.25
N ALA A 632 12.57 -15.56 8.79
CA ALA A 632 13.64 -14.84 9.49
C ALA A 632 13.55 -13.31 9.29
N LEU A 633 14.01 -12.54 10.29
CA LEU A 633 14.20 -11.10 10.13
C LEU A 633 15.39 -10.80 9.20
N PRO A 634 15.34 -9.72 8.40
CA PRO A 634 16.46 -9.33 7.55
C PRO A 634 17.67 -8.87 8.36
N ASP A 635 18.86 -8.98 7.79
CA ASP A 635 20.08 -8.44 8.37
C ASP A 635 20.21 -6.94 8.07
N PRO A 636 19.98 -6.03 9.05
CA PRO A 636 19.98 -4.59 8.81
C PRO A 636 21.34 -4.02 8.39
N ARG A 637 22.43 -4.80 8.52
CA ARG A 637 23.78 -4.36 8.16
C ARG A 637 23.98 -4.22 6.66
N GLY A 638 23.17 -4.91 5.85
CA GLY A 638 23.21 -4.78 4.39
C GLY A 638 22.72 -3.42 3.87
N GLY A 639 22.17 -2.57 4.75
CA GLY A 639 21.67 -1.24 4.40
C GLY A 639 20.17 -1.24 4.11
N ILE A 640 19.74 -0.27 3.31
CA ILE A 640 18.37 -0.20 2.79
C ILE A 640 18.38 -0.10 1.27
N HIS A 641 17.35 -0.66 0.65
CA HIS A 641 17.22 -0.71 -0.80
C HIS A 641 15.85 -0.15 -1.20
N VAL A 642 15.85 0.98 -1.90
CA VAL A 642 14.60 1.59 -2.37
C VAL A 642 14.21 0.92 -3.69
N ASN A 643 13.03 0.30 -3.75
CA ASN A 643 12.49 -0.20 -5.01
C ASN A 643 11.96 0.99 -5.82
N LEU A 644 12.54 1.20 -6.99
CA LEU A 644 12.18 2.29 -7.90
C LEU A 644 10.97 1.90 -8.74
N PHE A 645 10.94 0.65 -9.19
CA PHE A 645 9.78 0.02 -9.81
C PHE A 645 9.92 -1.52 -9.78
N ASN A 646 8.82 -2.22 -10.03
CA ASN A 646 8.79 -3.65 -10.34
C ASN A 646 7.54 -4.02 -11.15
N ASN A 647 7.42 -5.23 -11.69
CA ASN A 647 6.19 -5.70 -12.35
C ASN A 647 5.79 -7.13 -11.91
N ILE A 648 6.15 -7.53 -10.70
CA ILE A 648 6.17 -8.94 -10.29
C ILE A 648 4.80 -9.51 -9.91
N TRP A 649 3.86 -8.65 -9.49
CA TRP A 649 2.60 -9.10 -8.87
C TRP A 649 1.48 -9.20 -9.90
N CYS A 650 0.80 -10.33 -9.97
CA CYS A 650 -0.14 -10.66 -11.04
C CYS A 650 -1.62 -10.58 -10.65
N THR A 651 -2.01 -10.08 -9.48
CA THR A 651 -3.43 -9.94 -9.12
C THR A 651 -4.14 -8.83 -9.90
N ASN A 652 -4.01 -7.57 -9.48
CA ASN A 652 -4.74 -6.43 -10.08
C ASN A 652 -3.83 -5.21 -10.32
N PHE A 653 -2.53 -5.43 -10.39
CA PHE A 653 -1.50 -4.40 -10.54
C PHE A 653 -0.98 -4.32 -11.98
N PRO A 654 -0.42 -3.18 -12.41
CA PRO A 654 0.30 -3.06 -13.67
C PRO A 654 1.30 -4.20 -13.94
N GLN A 655 1.15 -4.83 -15.10
CA GLN A 655 1.95 -5.99 -15.51
C GLN A 655 3.21 -5.61 -16.31
N TRP A 656 3.33 -4.36 -16.74
CA TRP A 656 4.48 -3.80 -17.45
C TRP A 656 4.56 -2.28 -17.20
N ILE A 657 5.77 -1.75 -17.36
CA ILE A 657 6.07 -0.32 -17.23
C ILE A 657 6.97 0.10 -18.38
N ASP A 658 6.68 1.27 -18.94
CA ASP A 658 7.47 1.92 -20.00
C ASP A 658 7.62 3.43 -19.77
N GLY A 659 8.47 4.03 -20.59
CA GLY A 659 8.67 5.47 -20.63
C GLY A 659 9.68 6.01 -19.60
N ALA A 660 9.55 7.31 -19.32
CA ALA A 660 10.48 8.05 -18.48
C ALA A 660 10.18 7.89 -16.98
N ALA A 661 11.21 7.99 -16.14
CA ALA A 661 11.03 8.11 -14.70
C ALA A 661 12.01 9.09 -14.06
N HIS A 662 11.62 9.63 -12.91
CA HIS A 662 12.40 10.55 -12.08
C HIS A 662 12.18 10.22 -10.61
N PHE A 663 13.28 10.05 -9.87
CA PHE A 663 13.27 9.79 -8.44
C PHE A 663 14.20 10.75 -7.72
N ARG A 664 13.70 11.38 -6.65
CA ARG A 664 14.46 12.31 -5.82
C ARG A 664 14.62 11.80 -4.39
N PHE A 665 15.86 11.83 -3.94
CA PHE A 665 16.29 11.49 -2.60
C PHE A 665 17.01 12.67 -1.94
N ALA A 666 16.91 12.76 -0.63
CA ALA A 666 17.71 13.71 0.15
C ALA A 666 18.37 12.98 1.33
N LEU A 667 19.69 13.11 1.45
CA LEU A 667 20.45 12.67 2.60
C LEU A 667 20.76 13.88 3.47
N THR A 668 20.50 13.77 4.77
CA THR A 668 20.82 14.81 5.76
C THR A 668 21.43 14.20 7.01
N TRP A 669 22.40 14.92 7.59
CA TRP A 669 23.13 14.52 8.79
C TRP A 669 22.93 15.54 9.92
N ASN A 670 23.32 15.16 11.14
CA ASN A 670 23.43 16.07 12.29
C ASN A 670 24.86 16.46 12.63
#